data_AF-A0A9D6GMK2-F1
#
_entry.id   AF-A0A9D6GMK2-F1
#
_cell.length_a   1.000
_cell.length_b   1.000
_cell.length_c   1.000
_cell.angle_alpha   90.00
_cell.angle_beta   90.00
_cell.angle_gamma   90.00
#
_symmetry.space_group_name_H-M   'P 1'
#
loop_
_entity.id
_entity.type
_entity.pdbx_description
1 polymer ?
#
loop_
_entity_poly.entity_id
_entity_poly.type
_entity_poly.pdbx_seq_one_letter_code
_entity_poly.pdbx_strand_id
1 'polypeptide(L)'
;MCQAICLVCALSAPTAASLAARSGDVVRLQPSGPLRAVTQVEGITEYRLANGLQVLLIPDRAKPTVTVNMTYRVGSRHEGLGETGMAHLLEHLLFKGSPRHPQVWAEFNKRGLSANGSTWLDRTNYYASFAANDDNLRWYLNWQADAMVNSFIARKDLDSEMTVVRNEMEMGENSPGRILLEKTLATMYQWHNYGKSTIGARTDVEGVDIANLKAFYQRHYQPDNATLIVSGKFDAARTLGWIEQAFGKLPRPQRKLREPYTLDATQDGERSVTLRRVGGVPMLYAAYHVTPGAHADFAAVSLLSQILGDTPSGRLHHRLTERQLAASVFGFTQGLADPGFIVLGAQLSAQQDSAAARQALLDAIESFATQPVTKEELERARTRWLKDWDALFADPQHVGVALSESVAQGDWRLFFLTRDRIKAVQLADVQRVAERYFVGSNRTVGEYVPTPVPQRAPAPERVTVADQLAGFKAQASQAPVEAFDASPANIDARTVRQVLPSGMQVALLAKPSRGQAVKGALTLRHGTVESLAGWGEAPDALAALLDQGTRTLNRQQLQDRLDALQAEVGFSAGAGQLSVSWSTRREHLPAVIALVAEVLQHPALPAEGLEEIRRQALAGIASQRKEPEAVLEEALSRHGNPYPRGDVRHARTFDETEADWRDLRIERVREFHGQFLSAAHAQLAVVGDLDLPATQEAVKRAFGNWRNDRAFARVPQPWVPVEPVRLLIPTPDKQNAHLSVSLPLALSDRDPDYAALMMANHLLGGGGDSRLWRRIREKDGLSYSVYSAIQWNPLEANSEWVAAAIFAPQNRDKVEQAFREEIQRALKEGFTAAELEAGQRGLLSFRQLGRAQDARLAAAWAANLFMGRDFSVSAKVDEQLGQLTLEQVNQALRRHLQPDRFVIGVAGDFQAKSPAR
;
A
#
# COMPACT_ATOMS: atom_id res chain seq x y z
N MET A 1 17.04 20.27 -10.34
CA MET A 1 18.25 21.05 -10.69
C MET A 1 19.28 20.06 -11.21
N CYS A 2 19.43 19.94 -12.53
CA CYS A 2 20.37 20.67 -13.39
C CYS A 2 21.81 20.11 -13.35
N GLN A 3 22.13 19.40 -14.44
CA GLN A 3 23.35 19.44 -15.26
C GLN A 3 24.74 19.06 -14.67
N ALA A 4 25.21 17.90 -15.15
CA ALA A 4 26.42 17.65 -15.96
C ALA A 4 27.74 18.38 -15.67
N ILE A 5 28.85 17.62 -15.66
CA ILE A 5 30.15 17.94 -16.31
C ILE A 5 30.96 16.65 -16.58
N CYS A 6 31.62 16.65 -17.74
CA CYS A 6 32.45 15.62 -18.37
C CYS A 6 33.97 15.81 -18.11
N LEU A 7 34.77 14.90 -18.72
CA LEU A 7 36.18 15.01 -19.20
C LEU A 7 37.27 14.54 -18.18
N VAL A 8 38.31 13.75 -18.50
CA VAL A 8 39.32 13.73 -19.61
C VAL A 8 40.02 12.34 -19.61
N CYS A 9 40.06 11.54 -20.70
CA CYS A 9 41.05 11.42 -21.82
C CYS A 9 42.49 10.95 -21.51
N ALA A 10 42.94 9.91 -22.24
CA ALA A 10 44.25 9.75 -22.93
C ALA A 10 44.42 8.27 -23.36
N LEU A 11 45.08 7.84 -24.45
CA LEU A 11 45.50 8.34 -25.76
C LEU A 11 46.33 7.17 -26.37
N SER A 12 46.11 6.77 -27.61
CA SER A 12 47.17 6.29 -28.51
C SER A 12 46.69 6.17 -29.96
N ALA A 13 47.61 6.53 -30.85
CA ALA A 13 47.48 7.08 -32.19
C ALA A 13 47.41 6.03 -33.34
N PRO A 14 47.21 6.46 -34.59
CA PRO A 14 46.55 5.70 -35.66
C PRO A 14 47.50 5.21 -36.77
N THR A 15 47.00 4.32 -37.64
CA THR A 15 47.53 4.11 -39.00
C THR A 15 46.39 4.02 -40.00
N ALA A 16 46.53 4.79 -41.07
CA ALA A 16 45.56 5.03 -42.13
C ALA A 16 45.42 3.87 -43.13
N ALA A 17 44.21 3.68 -43.68
CA ALA A 17 44.02 3.19 -45.04
C ALA A 17 42.67 3.67 -45.60
N SER A 18 42.68 3.92 -46.91
CA SER A 18 41.80 4.76 -47.72
C SER A 18 40.34 4.33 -47.88
N LEU A 19 39.47 5.33 -48.07
CA LEU A 19 38.15 5.19 -48.68
C LEU A 19 38.25 4.67 -50.13
N ALA A 20 37.44 3.66 -50.45
CA ALA A 20 36.90 3.44 -51.79
C ALA A 20 35.42 3.06 -51.66
N ALA A 21 34.54 3.90 -52.20
CA ALA A 21 33.13 3.61 -52.34
C ALA A 21 32.94 2.51 -53.39
N ARG A 22 32.17 1.46 -53.06
CA ARG A 22 31.55 0.55 -54.03
C ARG A 22 30.06 0.41 -53.72
N SER A 23 29.27 0.95 -54.64
CA SER A 23 28.00 0.44 -55.16
C SER A 23 27.26 -0.65 -54.36
N GLY A 24 26.08 -0.27 -53.88
CA GLY A 24 24.86 -1.06 -53.67
C GLY A 24 24.98 -2.58 -53.56
N ASP A 25 25.02 -3.07 -52.31
CA ASP A 25 24.55 -4.42 -52.00
C ASP A 25 23.03 -4.39 -51.82
N VAL A 26 22.34 -4.88 -52.85
CA VAL A 26 20.96 -5.33 -52.77
C VAL A 26 20.89 -6.38 -51.66
N VAL A 27 20.20 -6.07 -50.57
CA VAL A 27 19.85 -7.04 -49.53
C VAL A 27 19.04 -8.16 -50.18
N ARG A 28 19.70 -9.27 -50.51
CA ARG A 28 19.04 -10.51 -50.91
C ARG A 28 18.26 -11.03 -49.71
N LEU A 29 16.95 -10.80 -49.72
CA LEU A 29 15.99 -11.54 -48.91
C LEU A 29 16.18 -13.04 -49.18
N GLN A 30 16.65 -13.80 -48.20
CA GLN A 30 16.57 -15.25 -48.27
C GLN A 30 15.10 -15.67 -48.08
N PRO A 31 14.57 -16.59 -48.90
CA PRO A 31 13.23 -17.13 -48.70
C PRO A 31 13.16 -17.86 -47.35
N SER A 32 12.09 -17.57 -46.59
CA SER A 32 11.69 -18.38 -45.43
C SER A 32 11.54 -19.84 -45.84
N GLY A 33 12.11 -20.78 -45.08
CA GLY A 33 11.91 -22.21 -45.33
C GLY A 33 10.42 -22.64 -45.30
N PRO A 34 10.08 -23.81 -45.86
CA PRO A 34 8.71 -24.23 -46.10
C PRO A 34 7.89 -24.42 -44.81
N LEU A 35 6.56 -24.30 -44.92
CA LEU A 35 5.57 -24.63 -43.88
C LEU A 35 5.87 -26.02 -43.28
N ARG A 36 6.09 -26.09 -41.97
CA ARG A 36 6.40 -27.34 -41.27
C ARG A 36 5.18 -27.86 -40.52
N ALA A 37 4.76 -29.10 -40.79
CA ALA A 37 3.79 -29.80 -39.95
C ALA A 37 4.37 -30.03 -38.54
N VAL A 38 3.59 -29.70 -37.50
CA VAL A 38 3.98 -29.76 -36.09
C VAL A 38 3.35 -30.97 -35.42
N THR A 39 2.02 -31.05 -35.45
CA THR A 39 1.25 -32.14 -34.83
C THR A 39 -0.13 -32.25 -35.47
N GLN A 40 -0.82 -33.37 -35.23
CA GLN A 40 -2.19 -33.59 -35.64
C GLN A 40 -2.96 -34.22 -34.48
N VAL A 41 -4.07 -33.59 -34.08
CA VAL A 41 -4.94 -34.08 -32.99
C VAL A 41 -6.39 -33.94 -33.43
N GLU A 42 -7.13 -35.04 -33.39
CA GLU A 42 -8.60 -35.06 -33.57
C GLU A 42 -9.12 -34.29 -34.80
N GLY A 43 -8.48 -34.48 -35.95
CA GLY A 43 -8.89 -33.86 -37.22
C GLY A 43 -8.35 -32.45 -37.45
N ILE A 44 -7.59 -31.91 -36.50
CA ILE A 44 -6.89 -30.63 -36.64
C ILE A 44 -5.41 -30.88 -36.89
N THR A 45 -4.87 -30.30 -37.96
CA THR A 45 -3.43 -30.36 -38.25
C THR A 45 -2.80 -29.00 -38.01
N GLU A 46 -1.78 -28.96 -37.16
CA GLU A 46 -0.98 -27.78 -36.87
C GLU A 46 0.23 -27.70 -37.79
N TYR A 47 0.46 -26.52 -38.34
CA TYR A 47 1.66 -26.15 -39.08
C TYR A 47 2.28 -24.88 -38.51
N ARG A 48 3.55 -24.66 -38.84
CA ARG A 48 4.28 -23.46 -38.45
C ARG A 48 5.10 -22.89 -39.60
N LEU A 49 4.98 -21.59 -39.82
CA LEU A 49 5.84 -20.82 -40.73
C LEU A 49 7.14 -20.43 -40.03
N ALA A 50 8.21 -20.21 -40.81
CA ALA A 50 9.52 -19.81 -40.27
C ALA A 50 9.50 -18.45 -39.54
N ASN A 51 8.53 -17.59 -39.85
CA ASN A 51 8.30 -16.32 -39.17
C ASN A 51 7.53 -16.44 -37.85
N GLY A 52 7.14 -17.65 -37.45
CA GLY A 52 6.50 -17.95 -36.17
C GLY A 52 4.98 -18.14 -36.24
N LEU A 53 4.31 -17.77 -37.35
CA LEU A 53 2.86 -17.93 -37.48
C LEU A 53 2.45 -19.39 -37.32
N GLN A 54 1.55 -19.62 -36.36
CA GLN A 54 0.89 -20.90 -36.16
C GLN A 54 -0.32 -21.00 -37.09
N VAL A 55 -0.51 -22.16 -37.73
CA VAL A 55 -1.60 -22.41 -38.67
C VAL A 55 -2.32 -23.69 -38.27
N LEU A 56 -3.63 -23.63 -38.08
CA LEU A 56 -4.48 -24.78 -37.79
C LEU A 56 -5.42 -25.01 -38.97
N LEU A 57 -5.35 -26.20 -39.57
CA LEU A 57 -6.27 -26.61 -40.64
C LEU A 57 -7.23 -27.69 -40.14
N ILE A 58 -8.51 -27.45 -40.38
CA ILE A 58 -9.63 -28.32 -39.99
C ILE A 58 -10.48 -28.62 -41.24
N PRO A 59 -9.97 -29.44 -42.18
CA PRO A 59 -10.69 -29.74 -43.41
C PRO A 59 -11.93 -30.58 -43.09
N ASP A 60 -13.10 -30.05 -43.45
CA ASP A 60 -14.39 -30.72 -43.25
C ASP A 60 -15.29 -30.51 -44.48
N ARG A 61 -15.78 -31.61 -45.05
CA ARG A 61 -16.63 -31.60 -46.26
C ARG A 61 -18.12 -31.65 -45.94
N ALA A 62 -18.54 -31.66 -44.67
CA ALA A 62 -19.92 -31.79 -44.24
C ALA A 62 -20.82 -30.61 -44.64
N LYS A 63 -20.26 -29.39 -44.71
CA LYS A 63 -20.96 -28.18 -45.17
C LYS A 63 -20.19 -27.51 -46.31
N PRO A 64 -20.85 -26.90 -47.31
CA PRO A 64 -20.19 -26.21 -48.42
C PRO A 64 -19.71 -24.80 -48.02
N THR A 65 -19.13 -24.65 -46.84
CA THR A 65 -18.66 -23.37 -46.30
C THR A 65 -17.22 -23.46 -45.83
N VAL A 66 -16.54 -22.30 -45.81
CA VAL A 66 -15.19 -22.13 -45.26
C VAL A 66 -15.24 -21.00 -44.25
N THR A 67 -14.55 -21.18 -43.13
CA THR A 67 -14.31 -20.15 -42.12
C THR A 67 -12.81 -19.95 -41.97
N VAL A 68 -12.39 -18.69 -41.99
CA VAL A 68 -11.00 -18.28 -41.74
C VAL A 68 -11.01 -17.36 -40.53
N ASN A 69 -10.24 -17.69 -39.50
CA ASN A 69 -10.14 -16.93 -38.25
C ASN A 69 -8.67 -16.63 -37.93
N MET A 70 -8.34 -15.37 -37.68
CA MET A 70 -7.03 -14.93 -37.22
C MET A 70 -7.15 -14.51 -35.76
N THR A 71 -6.47 -15.23 -34.86
CA THR A 71 -6.44 -14.94 -33.43
C THR A 71 -5.09 -14.38 -33.04
N TYR A 72 -5.07 -13.17 -32.47
CA TYR A 72 -3.90 -12.58 -31.85
C TYR A 72 -3.95 -12.82 -30.33
N ARG A 73 -2.82 -13.22 -29.74
CA ARG A 73 -2.68 -13.40 -28.28
C ARG A 73 -2.45 -12.04 -27.60
N VAL A 74 -3.41 -11.15 -27.79
CA VAL A 74 -3.46 -9.82 -27.18
C VAL A 74 -4.92 -9.47 -26.97
N GLY A 75 -5.25 -8.94 -25.80
CA GLY A 75 -6.57 -8.50 -25.38
C GLY A 75 -6.41 -7.42 -24.31
N SER A 76 -7.50 -7.04 -23.63
CA SER A 76 -7.46 -5.96 -22.64
C SER A 76 -6.52 -6.21 -21.46
N ARG A 77 -6.17 -7.47 -21.16
CA ARG A 77 -5.19 -7.76 -20.09
C ARG A 77 -3.81 -7.18 -20.37
N HIS A 78 -3.50 -6.84 -21.61
CA HIS A 78 -2.19 -6.39 -22.06
C HIS A 78 -2.07 -4.86 -22.09
N GLU A 79 -3.11 -4.13 -21.67
CA GLU A 79 -3.16 -2.66 -21.64
C GLU A 79 -2.50 -2.07 -20.40
N GLY A 80 -1.92 -0.87 -20.50
CA GLY A 80 -1.37 -0.13 -19.37
C GLY A 80 -2.40 0.72 -18.62
N LEU A 81 -2.01 1.28 -17.47
CA LEU A 81 -2.78 2.33 -16.81
C LEU A 81 -2.85 3.58 -17.70
N GLY A 82 -4.06 4.11 -17.94
CA GLY A 82 -4.28 5.22 -18.87
C GLY A 82 -4.34 4.80 -20.35
N GLU A 83 -4.29 3.50 -20.63
CA GLU A 83 -4.32 2.90 -21.96
C GLU A 83 -5.53 1.95 -22.14
N THR A 84 -6.53 2.05 -21.26
CA THR A 84 -7.64 1.07 -21.27
C THR A 84 -8.54 1.24 -22.49
N GLY A 85 -8.94 0.11 -23.11
CA GLY A 85 -9.78 0.05 -24.31
C GLY A 85 -9.02 0.06 -25.65
N MET A 86 -7.69 0.14 -25.64
CA MET A 86 -6.87 0.17 -26.85
C MET A 86 -6.97 -1.10 -27.71
N ALA A 87 -7.03 -2.28 -27.10
CA ALA A 87 -7.17 -3.55 -27.83
C ALA A 87 -8.50 -3.58 -28.60
N HIS A 88 -9.57 -3.11 -27.96
CA HIS A 88 -10.90 -3.01 -28.58
C HIS A 88 -10.94 -1.94 -29.67
N LEU A 89 -10.36 -0.76 -29.44
CA LEU A 89 -10.25 0.28 -30.47
C LEU A 89 -9.52 -0.22 -31.72
N LEU A 90 -8.45 -1.00 -31.55
CA LEU A 90 -7.71 -1.56 -32.67
C LEU A 90 -8.51 -2.58 -33.47
N GLU A 91 -9.44 -3.29 -32.82
CA GLU A 91 -10.40 -4.14 -33.52
C GLU A 91 -11.20 -3.38 -34.56
N HIS A 92 -11.79 -2.24 -34.17
CA HIS A 92 -12.52 -1.38 -35.08
C HIS A 92 -11.60 -0.82 -36.19
N LEU A 93 -10.41 -0.37 -35.80
CA LEU A 93 -9.50 0.29 -36.74
C LEU A 93 -8.90 -0.67 -37.78
N LEU A 94 -8.79 -1.97 -37.51
CA LEU A 94 -8.37 -2.93 -38.54
C LEU A 94 -9.35 -2.99 -39.72
N PHE A 95 -10.65 -2.78 -39.46
CA PHE A 95 -11.68 -2.71 -40.49
C PHE A 95 -11.70 -1.38 -41.27
N LYS A 96 -10.84 -0.42 -40.94
CA LYS A 96 -10.64 0.80 -41.74
C LYS A 96 -9.69 0.57 -42.92
N GLY A 97 -9.07 -0.61 -42.96
CA GLY A 97 -8.31 -1.09 -44.10
C GLY A 97 -6.83 -0.71 -44.06
N SER A 98 -6.23 -0.83 -45.24
CA SER A 98 -4.80 -0.71 -45.48
C SER A 98 -4.56 -0.08 -46.87
N PRO A 99 -3.32 0.30 -47.22
CA PRO A 99 -3.03 0.82 -48.56
C PRO A 99 -3.47 -0.10 -49.71
N ARG A 100 -3.43 -1.44 -49.52
CA ARG A 100 -3.85 -2.40 -50.57
C ARG A 100 -5.36 -2.67 -50.55
N HIS A 101 -5.99 -2.56 -49.39
CA HIS A 101 -7.40 -2.84 -49.19
C HIS A 101 -8.06 -1.67 -48.43
N PRO A 102 -8.26 -0.50 -49.08
CA PRO A 102 -8.73 0.70 -48.38
C PRO A 102 -10.23 0.68 -48.03
N GLN A 103 -11.03 -0.23 -48.60
CA GLN A 103 -12.47 -0.34 -48.36
C GLN A 103 -12.88 -1.80 -48.12
N VAL A 104 -12.52 -2.34 -46.96
CA VAL A 104 -12.65 -3.79 -46.67
C VAL A 104 -14.12 -4.25 -46.59
N TRP A 105 -15.02 -3.47 -45.97
CA TRP A 105 -16.44 -3.82 -45.88
C TRP A 105 -17.12 -3.90 -47.26
N ALA A 106 -16.73 -3.03 -48.20
CA ALA A 106 -17.23 -3.10 -49.57
C ALA A 106 -16.78 -4.39 -50.27
N GLU A 107 -15.53 -4.81 -50.07
CA GLU A 107 -15.03 -6.08 -50.59
C GLU A 107 -15.68 -7.30 -49.91
N PHE A 108 -15.94 -7.24 -48.60
CA PHE A 108 -16.65 -8.31 -47.88
C PHE A 108 -18.07 -8.51 -48.44
N ASN A 109 -18.83 -7.42 -48.61
CA ASN A 109 -20.18 -7.46 -49.17
C ASN A 109 -20.16 -7.97 -50.62
N LYS A 110 -19.26 -7.46 -51.46
CA LYS A 110 -19.09 -7.89 -52.86
C LYS A 110 -18.80 -9.38 -52.98
N ARG A 111 -18.11 -9.97 -52.01
CA ARG A 111 -17.67 -11.37 -52.00
C ARG A 111 -18.61 -12.30 -51.22
N GLY A 112 -19.63 -11.75 -50.55
CA GLY A 112 -20.55 -12.52 -49.70
C GLY A 112 -19.88 -13.08 -48.45
N LEU A 113 -18.95 -12.33 -47.85
CA LEU A 113 -18.28 -12.72 -46.61
C LEU A 113 -19.10 -12.26 -45.40
N SER A 114 -19.48 -13.20 -44.52
CA SER A 114 -19.97 -12.87 -43.18
C SER A 114 -18.74 -12.70 -42.28
N ALA A 115 -18.26 -11.46 -42.16
CA ALA A 115 -17.04 -11.10 -41.43
C ALA A 115 -17.35 -10.40 -40.10
N ASN A 116 -16.54 -10.66 -39.08
CA ASN A 116 -16.64 -9.99 -37.78
C ASN A 116 -15.29 -9.98 -37.03
N GLY A 117 -15.19 -9.15 -36.01
CA GLY A 117 -14.11 -9.12 -35.03
C GLY A 117 -14.66 -9.34 -33.61
N SER A 118 -13.79 -9.72 -32.68
CA SER A 118 -14.09 -9.54 -31.26
C SER A 118 -12.84 -9.45 -30.41
N THR A 119 -12.92 -8.64 -29.37
CA THR A 119 -11.87 -8.46 -28.36
C THR A 119 -12.36 -8.95 -27.00
N TRP A 120 -11.49 -9.67 -26.29
CA TRP A 120 -11.73 -10.09 -24.91
C TRP A 120 -10.48 -9.90 -24.06
N LEU A 121 -10.47 -10.49 -22.87
CA LEU A 121 -9.42 -10.30 -21.88
C LEU A 121 -8.04 -10.71 -22.41
N ASP A 122 -7.93 -11.90 -23.00
CA ASP A 122 -6.64 -12.48 -23.42
C ASP A 122 -6.36 -12.40 -24.93
N ARG A 123 -7.37 -12.07 -25.75
CA ARG A 123 -7.27 -12.17 -27.22
C ARG A 123 -8.14 -11.18 -27.98
N THR A 124 -7.75 -10.97 -29.23
CA THR A 124 -8.50 -10.28 -30.28
C THR A 124 -8.49 -11.18 -31.49
N ASN A 125 -9.65 -11.40 -32.13
CA ASN A 125 -9.72 -12.21 -33.33
C ASN A 125 -10.55 -11.53 -34.43
N TYR A 126 -10.28 -11.94 -35.68
CA TYR A 126 -10.98 -11.48 -36.88
C TYR A 126 -11.29 -12.70 -37.73
N TYR A 127 -12.56 -12.89 -38.08
CA TYR A 127 -12.97 -14.06 -38.83
C TYR A 127 -13.97 -13.73 -39.93
N ALA A 128 -14.03 -14.58 -40.93
CA ALA A 128 -15.09 -14.57 -41.94
C ALA A 128 -15.52 -15.97 -42.31
N SER A 129 -16.82 -16.14 -42.49
CA SER A 129 -17.46 -17.35 -43.00
C SER A 129 -18.11 -17.07 -44.35
N PHE A 130 -17.91 -17.95 -45.32
CA PHE A 130 -18.43 -17.80 -46.69
C PHE A 130 -18.63 -19.15 -47.37
N ALA A 131 -19.39 -19.16 -48.48
CA ALA A 131 -19.54 -20.35 -49.31
C ALA A 131 -18.18 -20.80 -49.86
N ALA A 132 -17.91 -22.11 -49.87
CA ALA A 132 -16.62 -22.66 -50.28
C ALA A 132 -16.24 -22.20 -51.69
N ASN A 133 -15.25 -21.30 -51.75
CA ASN A 133 -14.80 -20.62 -52.95
C ASN A 133 -13.31 -20.30 -52.80
N ASP A 134 -12.50 -20.83 -53.70
CA ASP A 134 -11.04 -20.73 -53.68
C ASP A 134 -10.56 -19.27 -53.83
N ASP A 135 -11.23 -18.46 -54.65
CA ASP A 135 -10.88 -17.04 -54.85
C ASP A 135 -11.15 -16.22 -53.60
N ASN A 136 -12.27 -16.46 -52.92
CA ASN A 136 -12.61 -15.80 -51.67
C ASN A 136 -11.66 -16.22 -50.53
N LEU A 137 -11.35 -17.51 -50.43
CA LEU A 137 -10.37 -18.02 -49.47
C LEU A 137 -9.00 -17.37 -49.69
N ARG A 138 -8.50 -17.41 -50.93
CA ARG A 138 -7.22 -16.77 -51.27
C ARG A 138 -7.24 -15.28 -50.98
N TRP A 139 -8.30 -14.57 -51.34
CA TRP A 139 -8.41 -13.14 -51.10
C TRP A 139 -8.40 -12.80 -49.61
N TYR A 140 -9.18 -13.50 -48.79
CA TYR A 140 -9.29 -13.21 -47.36
C TYR A 140 -7.98 -13.52 -46.61
N LEU A 141 -7.26 -14.57 -47.02
CA LEU A 141 -5.91 -14.84 -46.50
C LEU A 141 -4.92 -13.69 -46.81
N ASN A 142 -4.98 -13.13 -48.02
CA ASN A 142 -4.14 -11.99 -48.39
C ASN A 142 -4.53 -10.72 -47.62
N TRP A 143 -5.82 -10.49 -47.41
CA TRP A 143 -6.29 -9.36 -46.61
C TRP A 143 -5.80 -9.46 -45.16
N GLN A 144 -5.95 -10.62 -44.50
CA GLN A 144 -5.47 -10.84 -43.13
C GLN A 144 -3.94 -10.63 -43.01
N ALA A 145 -3.16 -11.12 -43.99
CA ALA A 145 -1.71 -10.91 -44.01
C ALA A 145 -1.33 -9.43 -44.16
N ASP A 146 -2.09 -8.67 -44.96
CA ASP A 146 -1.86 -7.24 -45.14
C ASP A 146 -2.32 -6.43 -43.93
N ALA A 147 -3.51 -6.70 -43.39
CA ALA A 147 -4.05 -6.05 -42.20
C ALA A 147 -3.19 -6.28 -40.95
N MET A 148 -2.48 -7.40 -40.86
CA MET A 148 -1.56 -7.71 -39.75
C MET A 148 -0.44 -6.68 -39.59
N VAL A 149 0.11 -6.14 -40.69
CA VAL A 149 1.30 -5.26 -40.63
C VAL A 149 1.15 -3.91 -41.34
N ASN A 150 0.12 -3.72 -42.17
CA ASN A 150 -0.07 -2.53 -43.01
C ASN A 150 -1.39 -1.79 -42.76
N SER A 151 -2.10 -2.06 -41.65
CA SER A 151 -3.32 -1.30 -41.33
C SER A 151 -2.99 0.19 -41.10
N PHE A 152 -3.89 1.08 -41.50
CA PHE A 152 -3.65 2.53 -41.43
C PHE A 152 -3.43 3.05 -40.01
N ILE A 153 -4.24 2.57 -39.06
CA ILE A 153 -4.33 3.06 -37.67
C ILE A 153 -4.20 4.59 -37.63
N ALA A 154 -5.07 5.30 -38.35
CA ALA A 154 -4.95 6.73 -38.56
C ALA A 154 -5.85 7.53 -37.61
N ARG A 155 -5.42 8.75 -37.28
CA ARG A 155 -6.18 9.66 -36.40
C ARG A 155 -7.58 9.94 -36.96
N LYS A 156 -7.69 10.23 -38.26
CA LYS A 156 -8.98 10.46 -38.92
C LYS A 156 -9.96 9.29 -38.78
N ASP A 157 -9.45 8.06 -38.72
CA ASP A 157 -10.27 6.86 -38.66
C ASP A 157 -10.74 6.63 -37.21
N LEU A 158 -9.84 6.84 -36.23
CA LEU A 158 -10.17 6.89 -34.82
C LEU A 158 -11.24 7.94 -34.51
N ASP A 159 -11.06 9.16 -35.02
CA ASP A 159 -12.02 10.26 -34.81
C ASP A 159 -13.41 9.88 -35.37
N SER A 160 -13.46 9.12 -36.49
CA SER A 160 -14.71 8.64 -37.08
C SER A 160 -15.39 7.50 -36.30
N GLU A 161 -14.61 6.65 -35.63
CA GLU A 161 -15.12 5.50 -34.84
C GLU A 161 -15.51 5.88 -33.42
N MET A 162 -15.05 7.03 -32.94
CA MET A 162 -15.28 7.46 -31.56
C MET A 162 -16.76 7.50 -31.19
N THR A 163 -17.64 7.88 -32.13
CA THR A 163 -19.09 7.90 -31.90
C THR A 163 -19.67 6.50 -31.75
N VAL A 164 -19.18 5.52 -32.52
CA VAL A 164 -19.62 4.13 -32.46
C VAL A 164 -19.22 3.50 -31.13
N VAL A 165 -17.95 3.63 -30.77
CA VAL A 165 -17.41 3.07 -29.51
C VAL A 165 -18.07 3.69 -28.28
N ARG A 166 -18.35 5.00 -28.32
CA ARG A 166 -19.11 5.66 -27.25
C ARG A 166 -20.53 5.10 -27.13
N ASN A 167 -21.22 4.87 -28.24
CA ASN A 167 -22.55 4.27 -28.21
C ASN A 167 -22.51 2.83 -27.65
N GLU A 168 -21.46 2.06 -27.93
CA GLU A 168 -21.27 0.73 -27.36
C GLU A 168 -21.01 0.77 -25.84
N MET A 169 -20.19 1.72 -25.38
CA MET A 169 -20.00 2.00 -23.95
C MET A 169 -21.33 2.33 -23.29
N GLU A 170 -22.07 3.29 -23.85
CA GLU A 170 -23.37 3.73 -23.32
C GLU A 170 -24.39 2.58 -23.31
N MET A 171 -24.40 1.73 -24.34
CA MET A 171 -25.24 0.52 -24.38
C MET A 171 -24.87 -0.48 -23.28
N GLY A 172 -23.58 -0.69 -23.00
CA GLY A 172 -23.12 -1.51 -21.89
C GLY A 172 -23.52 -0.93 -20.53
N GLU A 173 -23.34 0.37 -20.36
CA GLU A 173 -23.70 1.14 -19.17
C GLU A 173 -25.20 1.16 -18.87
N ASN A 174 -26.04 1.04 -19.91
CA ASN A 174 -27.50 0.95 -19.80
C ASN A 174 -28.00 -0.44 -19.41
N SER A 175 -27.18 -1.49 -19.52
CA SER A 175 -27.55 -2.86 -19.15
C SER A 175 -27.20 -3.14 -17.69
N PRO A 176 -28.19 -3.37 -16.79
CA PRO A 176 -27.93 -3.57 -15.36
C PRO A 176 -26.89 -4.66 -15.07
N GLY A 177 -26.95 -5.78 -15.79
CA GLY A 177 -26.01 -6.88 -15.61
C GLY A 177 -24.61 -6.58 -16.12
N ARG A 178 -24.47 -5.96 -17.29
CA ARG A 178 -23.14 -5.65 -17.85
C ARG A 178 -22.39 -4.65 -16.98
N ILE A 179 -23.05 -3.56 -16.58
CA ILE A 179 -22.41 -2.55 -15.73
C ILE A 179 -22.15 -3.07 -14.31
N LEU A 180 -23.04 -3.92 -13.78
CA LEU A 180 -22.80 -4.56 -12.49
C LEU A 180 -21.59 -5.49 -12.56
N LEU A 181 -21.48 -6.31 -13.62
CA LEU A 181 -20.37 -7.25 -13.79
C LEU A 181 -19.04 -6.51 -13.86
N GLU A 182 -18.99 -5.41 -14.62
CA GLU A 182 -17.81 -4.55 -14.70
C GLU A 182 -17.38 -4.08 -13.31
N LYS A 183 -18.32 -3.57 -12.49
CA LYS A 183 -17.97 -3.07 -11.15
C LYS A 183 -17.60 -4.21 -10.19
N THR A 184 -18.27 -5.36 -10.28
CA THR A 184 -17.92 -6.55 -9.49
C THR A 184 -16.50 -7.01 -9.80
N LEU A 185 -16.12 -7.12 -11.08
CA LEU A 185 -14.77 -7.54 -11.47
C LEU A 185 -13.71 -6.49 -11.10
N ALA A 186 -14.01 -5.20 -11.21
CA ALA A 186 -13.13 -4.13 -10.77
C ALA A 186 -12.89 -4.11 -9.25
N THR A 187 -13.86 -4.57 -8.46
CA THR A 187 -13.71 -4.75 -7.01
C THR A 187 -12.96 -6.04 -6.67
N MET A 188 -13.14 -7.08 -7.48
CA MET A 188 -12.51 -8.38 -7.35
C MET A 188 -11.00 -8.33 -7.65
N TYR A 189 -10.62 -7.77 -8.81
CA TYR A 189 -9.22 -7.59 -9.23
C TYR A 189 -8.76 -6.16 -8.98
N GLN A 190 -7.87 -5.95 -8.02
CA GLN A 190 -7.38 -4.62 -7.64
C GLN A 190 -6.18 -4.19 -8.51
N TRP A 191 -5.36 -5.14 -8.92
CA TRP A 191 -4.12 -4.88 -9.67
C TRP A 191 -4.11 -5.55 -11.05
N HIS A 192 -4.70 -6.73 -11.20
CA HIS A 192 -4.75 -7.46 -12.46
C HIS A 192 -5.72 -6.77 -13.44
N ASN A 193 -5.35 -6.77 -14.73
CA ASN A 193 -6.17 -6.12 -15.75
C ASN A 193 -7.49 -6.84 -16.06
N TYR A 194 -7.74 -8.03 -15.51
CA TYR A 194 -9.05 -8.68 -15.57
C TYR A 194 -10.14 -7.88 -14.82
N GLY A 195 -9.75 -6.96 -13.94
CA GLY A 195 -10.66 -5.98 -13.34
C GLY A 195 -10.97 -4.77 -14.23
N LYS A 196 -10.41 -4.69 -15.44
CA LYS A 196 -10.66 -3.60 -16.39
C LYS A 196 -11.61 -4.07 -17.49
N SER A 197 -12.61 -3.24 -17.79
CA SER A 197 -13.53 -3.50 -18.89
C SER A 197 -12.78 -3.50 -20.22
N THR A 198 -13.05 -4.47 -21.09
CA THR A 198 -12.43 -4.55 -22.42
C THR A 198 -12.65 -3.30 -23.27
N ILE A 199 -13.78 -2.62 -23.08
CA ILE A 199 -14.10 -1.39 -23.80
C ILE A 199 -13.29 -0.18 -23.29
N GLY A 200 -12.73 -0.26 -22.09
CA GLY A 200 -11.91 0.78 -21.46
C GLY A 200 -12.67 1.82 -20.65
N ALA A 201 -11.91 2.68 -19.97
CA ALA A 201 -12.44 3.86 -19.31
C ALA A 201 -12.72 4.94 -20.36
N ARG A 202 -13.86 5.63 -20.22
CA ARG A 202 -14.27 6.67 -21.16
C ARG A 202 -13.20 7.72 -21.43
N THR A 203 -12.53 8.22 -20.39
CA THR A 203 -11.49 9.25 -20.52
C THR A 203 -10.23 8.75 -21.21
N ASP A 204 -9.88 7.46 -21.05
CA ASP A 204 -8.74 6.86 -21.71
C ASP A 204 -9.04 6.73 -23.21
N VAL A 205 -10.24 6.25 -23.55
CA VAL A 205 -10.69 6.11 -24.94
C VAL A 205 -10.85 7.47 -25.63
N GLU A 206 -11.51 8.44 -25.02
CA GLU A 206 -11.68 9.79 -25.59
C GLU A 206 -10.34 10.56 -25.68
N GLY A 207 -9.40 10.28 -24.76
CA GLY A 207 -8.10 10.95 -24.65
C GLY A 207 -6.94 10.24 -25.32
N VAL A 208 -7.16 9.08 -25.96
CA VAL A 208 -6.08 8.20 -26.44
C VAL A 208 -5.19 8.90 -27.48
N ASP A 209 -3.87 8.80 -27.28
CA ASP A 209 -2.89 9.23 -28.28
C ASP A 209 -2.80 8.20 -29.41
N ILE A 210 -2.95 8.66 -30.66
CA ILE A 210 -2.84 7.81 -31.84
C ILE A 210 -1.45 7.15 -31.94
N ALA A 211 -0.40 7.79 -31.44
CA ALA A 211 0.95 7.22 -31.39
C ALA A 211 0.99 5.98 -30.49
N ASN A 212 0.28 6.00 -29.35
CA ASN A 212 0.18 4.86 -28.45
C ASN A 212 -0.60 3.72 -29.13
N LEU A 213 -1.73 4.01 -29.79
CA LEU A 213 -2.51 2.99 -30.53
C LEU A 213 -1.67 2.32 -31.63
N LYS A 214 -0.93 3.12 -32.40
CA LYS A 214 0.01 2.59 -33.41
C LYS A 214 1.09 1.73 -32.78
N ALA A 215 1.67 2.16 -31.66
CA ALA A 215 2.69 1.40 -30.96
C ALA A 215 2.13 0.07 -30.43
N PHE A 216 0.92 0.05 -29.90
CA PHE A 216 0.24 -1.16 -29.43
C PHE A 216 -0.06 -2.12 -30.59
N TYR A 217 -0.63 -1.62 -31.69
CA TYR A 217 -0.84 -2.40 -32.91
C TYR A 217 0.46 -3.03 -33.39
N GLN A 218 1.49 -2.20 -33.59
CA GLN A 218 2.79 -2.69 -34.04
C GLN A 218 3.34 -3.73 -33.06
N ARG A 219 3.23 -3.51 -31.75
CA ARG A 219 3.78 -4.41 -30.73
C ARG A 219 3.15 -5.79 -30.80
N HIS A 220 1.83 -5.87 -30.89
CA HIS A 220 1.12 -7.14 -30.68
C HIS A 220 0.64 -7.84 -31.97
N TYR A 221 0.46 -7.11 -33.06
CA TYR A 221 -0.01 -7.68 -34.34
C TYR A 221 1.20 -8.11 -35.16
N GLN A 222 1.64 -9.35 -34.90
CA GLN A 222 2.83 -9.90 -35.52
C GLN A 222 2.73 -11.43 -35.70
N PRO A 223 3.40 -12.03 -36.70
CA PRO A 223 3.22 -13.44 -37.03
C PRO A 223 3.45 -14.41 -35.87
N ASP A 224 4.47 -14.20 -35.05
CA ASP A 224 4.80 -15.08 -33.92
C ASP A 224 3.87 -14.91 -32.69
N ASN A 225 2.96 -13.93 -32.73
CA ASN A 225 1.92 -13.72 -31.72
C ASN A 225 0.51 -14.10 -32.20
N ALA A 226 0.39 -14.72 -33.37
CA ALA A 226 -0.88 -15.00 -34.02
C ALA A 226 -1.07 -16.48 -34.36
N THR A 227 -2.33 -16.88 -34.49
CA THR A 227 -2.74 -18.20 -34.98
C THR A 227 -3.80 -18.03 -36.06
N LEU A 228 -3.51 -18.52 -37.26
CA LEU A 228 -4.46 -18.59 -38.36
C LEU A 228 -5.17 -19.95 -38.33
N ILE A 229 -6.50 -19.93 -38.32
CA ILE A 229 -7.34 -21.11 -38.26
C ILE A 229 -8.22 -21.14 -39.51
N VAL A 230 -8.20 -22.25 -40.26
CA VAL A 230 -9.05 -22.44 -41.44
C VAL A 230 -9.85 -23.72 -41.27
N SER A 231 -11.18 -23.62 -41.27
CA SER A 231 -12.10 -24.74 -41.09
C SER A 231 -13.16 -24.83 -42.20
N GLY A 232 -13.64 -26.04 -42.48
CA GLY A 232 -14.68 -26.30 -43.48
C GLY A 232 -14.15 -26.87 -44.81
N LYS A 233 -14.87 -26.64 -45.91
CA LYS A 233 -14.63 -27.31 -47.20
C LYS A 233 -13.58 -26.60 -48.04
N PHE A 234 -12.33 -27.05 -47.95
CA PHE A 234 -11.21 -26.57 -48.77
C PHE A 234 -10.22 -27.70 -49.11
N ASP A 235 -9.28 -27.42 -50.01
CA ASP A 235 -8.15 -28.31 -50.30
C ASP A 235 -6.93 -27.89 -49.45
N ALA A 236 -6.49 -28.77 -48.55
CA ALA A 236 -5.45 -28.41 -47.58
C ALA A 236 -4.11 -28.05 -48.24
N ALA A 237 -3.69 -28.78 -49.28
CA ALA A 237 -2.42 -28.54 -49.95
C ALA A 237 -2.39 -27.18 -50.66
N ARG A 238 -3.45 -26.83 -51.40
CA ARG A 238 -3.58 -25.52 -52.05
C ARG A 238 -3.68 -24.39 -51.03
N THR A 239 -4.46 -24.57 -49.96
CA THR A 239 -4.58 -23.57 -48.89
C THR A 239 -3.24 -23.31 -48.21
N LEU A 240 -2.44 -24.33 -47.89
CA LEU A 240 -1.09 -24.15 -47.35
C LEU A 240 -0.20 -23.33 -48.30
N GLY A 241 -0.25 -23.62 -49.61
CA GLY A 241 0.47 -22.84 -50.61
C GLY A 241 0.05 -21.36 -50.64
N TRP A 242 -1.24 -21.05 -50.49
CA TRP A 242 -1.71 -19.66 -50.40
C TRP A 242 -1.31 -18.99 -49.08
N ILE A 243 -1.31 -19.72 -47.96
CA ILE A 243 -0.86 -19.22 -46.67
C ILE A 243 0.63 -18.87 -46.73
N GLU A 244 1.47 -19.72 -47.32
CA GLU A 244 2.89 -19.43 -47.52
C GLU A 244 3.11 -18.20 -48.41
N GLN A 245 2.34 -18.07 -49.50
CA GLN A 245 2.41 -16.92 -50.40
C GLN A 245 2.00 -15.60 -49.73
N ALA A 246 0.99 -15.64 -48.85
CA ALA A 246 0.45 -14.46 -48.17
C ALA A 246 1.29 -14.08 -46.94
N PHE A 247 1.52 -15.03 -46.04
CA PHE A 247 2.15 -14.78 -44.74
C PHE A 247 3.65 -15.09 -44.71
N GLY A 248 4.16 -16.00 -45.54
CA GLY A 248 5.59 -16.37 -45.54
C GLY A 248 6.52 -15.22 -45.91
N LYS A 249 6.02 -14.22 -46.64
CA LYS A 249 6.74 -12.98 -46.97
C LYS A 249 6.90 -12.02 -45.79
N LEU A 250 6.11 -12.18 -44.73
CA LEU A 250 6.19 -11.33 -43.55
C LEU A 250 7.45 -11.70 -42.75
N PRO A 251 8.31 -10.73 -42.40
CA PRO A 251 9.52 -11.01 -41.65
C PRO A 251 9.18 -11.56 -40.26
N ARG A 252 10.05 -12.41 -39.73
CA ARG A 252 9.99 -12.78 -38.32
C ARG A 252 10.21 -11.52 -37.46
N PRO A 253 9.34 -11.23 -36.49
CA PRO A 253 9.55 -10.08 -35.62
C PRO A 253 10.84 -10.23 -34.81
N GLN A 254 11.61 -9.14 -34.70
CA GLN A 254 12.75 -9.07 -33.79
C GLN A 254 12.35 -8.64 -32.37
N ARG A 255 11.16 -8.02 -32.24
CA ARG A 255 10.66 -7.51 -30.97
C ARG A 255 10.15 -8.67 -30.12
N LYS A 256 10.62 -8.72 -28.87
CA LYS A 256 10.09 -9.63 -27.87
C LYS A 256 8.89 -8.98 -27.18
N LEU A 257 7.80 -9.73 -27.08
CA LEU A 257 6.66 -9.31 -26.28
C LEU A 257 7.03 -9.38 -24.81
N ARG A 258 6.58 -8.38 -24.04
CA ARG A 258 6.69 -8.39 -22.59
C ARG A 258 5.48 -9.13 -22.06
N GLU A 259 5.72 -10.25 -21.40
CA GLU A 259 4.67 -10.95 -20.66
C GLU A 259 4.30 -10.14 -19.41
N PRO A 260 3.01 -9.85 -19.19
CA PRO A 260 2.53 -9.38 -17.89
C PRO A 260 2.88 -10.41 -16.81
N TYR A 261 3.27 -9.94 -15.63
CA TYR A 261 3.61 -10.80 -14.46
C TYR A 261 2.84 -10.39 -13.20
N THR A 262 2.00 -9.36 -13.28
CA THR A 262 1.17 -8.92 -12.16
C THR A 262 0.11 -9.96 -11.92
N LEU A 263 -0.03 -10.43 -10.67
CA LEU A 263 -1.16 -11.20 -10.18
C LEU A 263 -1.78 -10.44 -9.01
N ASP A 264 -3.09 -10.55 -8.82
CA ASP A 264 -3.73 -10.05 -7.60
C ASP A 264 -3.30 -10.88 -6.39
N ALA A 265 -3.19 -10.22 -5.23
CA ALA A 265 -3.01 -10.92 -3.97
C ALA A 265 -4.24 -11.79 -3.68
N THR A 266 -4.05 -12.89 -2.96
CA THR A 266 -5.17 -13.68 -2.45
C THR A 266 -6.12 -12.77 -1.67
N GLN A 267 -7.40 -12.84 -2.00
CA GLN A 267 -8.42 -12.08 -1.30
C GLN A 267 -8.52 -12.57 0.16
N ASP A 268 -8.52 -11.63 1.10
CA ASP A 268 -8.42 -11.84 2.55
C ASP A 268 -9.77 -11.71 3.27
N GLY A 269 -10.84 -11.38 2.55
CA GLY A 269 -12.17 -11.15 3.11
C GLY A 269 -13.20 -10.88 2.02
N GLU A 270 -14.50 -10.95 2.34
CA GLU A 270 -15.56 -10.58 1.40
C GLU A 270 -15.36 -9.13 0.92
N ARG A 271 -15.55 -8.93 -0.39
CA ARG A 271 -15.71 -7.60 -0.98
C ARG A 271 -17.11 -7.42 -1.50
N SER A 272 -17.60 -6.18 -1.52
CA SER A 272 -18.92 -5.89 -2.06
C SER A 272 -18.96 -4.58 -2.85
N VAL A 273 -19.87 -4.51 -3.82
CA VAL A 273 -20.18 -3.31 -4.57
C VAL A 273 -21.68 -3.20 -4.78
N THR A 274 -22.24 -2.03 -4.47
CA THR A 274 -23.65 -1.71 -4.72
C THR A 274 -23.75 -0.58 -5.74
N LEU A 275 -24.36 -0.88 -6.89
CA LEU A 275 -24.58 0.09 -7.95
C LEU A 275 -26.03 0.59 -7.94
N ARG A 276 -26.20 1.89 -7.76
CA ARG A 276 -27.50 2.57 -7.84
C ARG A 276 -27.62 3.34 -9.14
N ARG A 277 -28.58 2.99 -10.00
CA ARG A 277 -28.84 3.66 -11.29
C ARG A 277 -30.36 3.72 -11.55
N VAL A 278 -30.78 4.65 -12.40
CA VAL A 278 -32.19 4.79 -12.79
C VAL A 278 -32.56 3.65 -13.73
N GLY A 279 -33.75 3.06 -13.53
CA GLY A 279 -34.27 1.98 -14.37
C GLY A 279 -33.56 0.63 -14.18
N GLY A 280 -34.02 -0.36 -14.94
CA GLY A 280 -33.56 -1.76 -14.83
C GLY A 280 -34.29 -2.55 -13.76
N VAL A 281 -33.76 -3.74 -13.46
CA VAL A 281 -34.29 -4.68 -12.45
C VAL A 281 -33.20 -4.98 -11.43
N PRO A 282 -33.55 -5.36 -10.18
CA PRO A 282 -32.53 -5.74 -9.21
C PRO A 282 -31.76 -6.97 -9.69
N MET A 283 -30.45 -6.96 -9.48
CA MET A 283 -29.56 -8.02 -9.94
C MET A 283 -28.45 -8.28 -8.92
N LEU A 284 -28.13 -9.54 -8.73
CA LEU A 284 -27.14 -10.02 -7.77
C LEU A 284 -26.06 -10.85 -8.47
N TYR A 285 -24.80 -10.62 -8.08
CA TYR A 285 -23.65 -11.43 -8.44
C TYR A 285 -22.88 -11.89 -7.21
N ALA A 286 -22.48 -13.15 -7.20
CA ALA A 286 -21.44 -13.70 -6.35
C ALA A 286 -20.30 -14.19 -7.26
N ALA A 287 -19.16 -13.52 -7.19
CA ALA A 287 -17.97 -13.81 -7.97
C ALA A 287 -16.85 -14.38 -7.08
N TYR A 288 -16.10 -15.35 -7.59
CA TYR A 288 -14.99 -16.00 -6.89
C TYR A 288 -13.78 -16.17 -7.81
N HIS A 289 -12.57 -15.91 -7.30
CA HIS A 289 -11.35 -16.23 -8.05
C HIS A 289 -11.22 -17.74 -8.18
N VAL A 290 -10.82 -18.20 -9.35
CA VAL A 290 -10.55 -19.60 -9.64
C VAL A 290 -9.21 -19.75 -10.36
N THR A 291 -8.78 -20.98 -10.52
CA THR A 291 -7.53 -21.32 -11.21
C THR A 291 -7.51 -20.88 -12.69
N PRO A 292 -6.32 -20.70 -13.32
CA PRO A 292 -6.23 -20.48 -14.76
C PRO A 292 -6.87 -21.61 -15.58
N GLY A 293 -7.34 -21.32 -16.80
CA GLY A 293 -8.05 -22.26 -17.66
C GLY A 293 -7.26 -23.53 -17.99
N ALA A 294 -5.92 -23.43 -18.08
CA ALA A 294 -5.04 -24.57 -18.36
C ALA A 294 -4.87 -25.54 -17.16
N HIS A 295 -5.24 -25.13 -15.94
CA HIS A 295 -5.08 -25.95 -14.75
C HIS A 295 -6.09 -27.10 -14.71
N ALA A 296 -5.70 -28.25 -14.12
CA ALA A 296 -6.54 -29.45 -14.09
C ALA A 296 -7.89 -29.24 -13.37
N ASP A 297 -7.89 -28.48 -12.27
CA ASP A 297 -9.09 -28.16 -11.49
C ASP A 297 -10.12 -27.31 -12.24
N PHE A 298 -9.77 -26.66 -13.38
CA PHE A 298 -10.72 -25.82 -14.10
C PHE A 298 -11.90 -26.62 -14.68
N ALA A 299 -11.71 -27.91 -14.96
CA ALA A 299 -12.80 -28.82 -15.35
C ALA A 299 -13.83 -28.96 -14.22
N ALA A 300 -13.38 -29.11 -12.97
CA ALA A 300 -14.29 -29.16 -11.82
C ALA A 300 -15.00 -27.81 -11.59
N VAL A 301 -14.32 -26.67 -11.79
CA VAL A 301 -14.94 -25.34 -11.75
C VAL A 301 -16.06 -25.21 -12.79
N SER A 302 -15.84 -25.69 -14.02
CA SER A 302 -16.83 -25.68 -15.09
C SER A 302 -18.07 -26.51 -14.74
N LEU A 303 -17.88 -27.67 -14.10
CA LEU A 303 -18.97 -28.52 -13.63
C LEU A 303 -19.72 -27.91 -12.46
N LEU A 304 -19.03 -27.24 -11.53
CA LEU A 304 -19.66 -26.51 -10.43
C LEU A 304 -20.60 -25.40 -10.92
N SER A 305 -20.21 -24.69 -11.99
CA SER A 305 -21.08 -23.70 -12.63
C SER A 305 -22.39 -24.32 -13.13
N GLN A 306 -22.36 -25.54 -13.66
CA GLN A 306 -23.56 -26.27 -14.10
C GLN A 306 -24.37 -26.77 -12.91
N ILE A 307 -23.73 -27.38 -11.91
CA ILE A 307 -24.38 -27.89 -10.69
C ILE A 307 -25.15 -26.77 -9.96
N LEU A 308 -24.59 -25.57 -9.94
CA LEU A 308 -25.18 -24.43 -9.26
C LEU A 308 -26.19 -23.70 -10.15
N GLY A 309 -25.79 -23.30 -11.35
CA GLY A 309 -26.50 -22.31 -12.17
C GLY A 309 -27.40 -22.87 -13.28
N ASP A 310 -27.38 -24.17 -13.57
CA ASP A 310 -28.23 -24.75 -14.61
C ASP A 310 -29.73 -24.61 -14.27
N THR A 311 -30.57 -24.49 -15.29
CA THR A 311 -32.03 -24.40 -15.15
C THR A 311 -32.69 -25.48 -15.99
N PRO A 312 -33.58 -26.32 -15.42
CA PRO A 312 -34.14 -26.21 -14.06
C PRO A 312 -33.39 -27.00 -12.97
N SER A 313 -32.27 -27.67 -13.27
CA SER A 313 -31.72 -28.70 -12.38
C SER A 313 -30.69 -28.22 -11.35
N GLY A 314 -30.24 -26.97 -11.45
CA GLY A 314 -29.19 -26.41 -10.61
C GLY A 314 -29.68 -26.03 -9.22
N ARG A 315 -28.78 -26.07 -8.23
CA ARG A 315 -29.12 -25.73 -6.84
C ARG A 315 -29.72 -24.34 -6.70
N LEU A 316 -29.25 -23.36 -7.48
CA LEU A 316 -29.76 -21.99 -7.43
C LEU A 316 -31.21 -21.90 -7.92
N HIS A 317 -31.60 -22.70 -8.91
CA HIS A 317 -32.97 -22.70 -9.41
C HIS A 317 -33.95 -23.17 -8.32
N HIS A 318 -33.63 -24.30 -7.68
CA HIS A 318 -34.43 -24.85 -6.58
C HIS A 318 -34.47 -23.93 -5.36
N ARG A 319 -33.35 -23.27 -5.04
CA ARG A 319 -33.23 -22.43 -3.84
C ARG A 319 -33.83 -21.04 -4.01
N LEU A 320 -33.78 -20.47 -5.21
CA LEU A 320 -34.21 -19.09 -5.45
C LEU A 320 -35.44 -18.99 -6.34
N THR A 321 -35.44 -19.63 -7.51
CA THR A 321 -36.54 -19.47 -8.48
C THR A 321 -37.80 -20.21 -8.05
N GLU A 322 -37.71 -21.49 -7.67
CA GLU A 322 -38.88 -22.25 -7.19
C GLU A 322 -39.48 -21.67 -5.89
N ARG A 323 -38.64 -21.01 -5.08
CA ARG A 323 -39.05 -20.31 -3.86
C ARG A 323 -39.48 -18.86 -4.08
N GLN A 324 -39.55 -18.41 -5.34
CA GLN A 324 -39.96 -17.06 -5.72
C GLN A 324 -39.09 -15.94 -5.09
N LEU A 325 -37.83 -16.23 -4.77
CA LEU A 325 -36.84 -15.24 -4.31
C LEU A 325 -36.11 -14.57 -5.49
N ALA A 326 -36.04 -15.22 -6.65
CA ALA A 326 -35.51 -14.64 -7.89
C ALA A 326 -36.41 -14.99 -9.08
N ALA A 327 -36.42 -14.13 -10.10
CA ALA A 327 -37.09 -14.39 -11.37
C ALA A 327 -36.31 -15.38 -12.25
N SER A 328 -34.97 -15.30 -12.22
CA SER A 328 -34.08 -16.24 -12.89
C SER A 328 -32.72 -16.30 -12.21
N VAL A 329 -31.98 -17.38 -12.46
CA VAL A 329 -30.62 -17.61 -11.97
C VAL A 329 -29.71 -18.03 -13.12
N PHE A 330 -28.42 -17.86 -12.95
CA PHE A 330 -27.42 -18.26 -13.95
C PHE A 330 -26.03 -18.43 -13.33
N GLY A 331 -25.15 -19.08 -14.09
CA GLY A 331 -23.74 -19.21 -13.75
C GLY A 331 -22.87 -19.29 -15.00
N PHE A 332 -21.70 -18.66 -14.95
CA PHE A 332 -20.70 -18.80 -16.00
C PHE A 332 -19.28 -18.70 -15.44
N THR A 333 -18.32 -19.22 -16.20
CA THR A 333 -16.90 -19.24 -15.84
C THR A 333 -16.08 -18.57 -16.93
N GLN A 334 -14.94 -18.03 -16.56
CA GLN A 334 -13.93 -17.50 -17.49
C GLN A 334 -12.61 -18.24 -17.22
N GLY A 335 -12.30 -19.20 -18.09
CA GLY A 335 -11.02 -19.89 -18.11
C GLY A 335 -10.03 -19.06 -18.88
N LEU A 336 -9.17 -18.34 -18.16
CA LEU A 336 -8.26 -17.35 -18.75
C LEU A 336 -6.81 -17.84 -18.68
N ALA A 337 -5.89 -17.11 -19.31
CA ALA A 337 -4.46 -17.41 -19.28
C ALA A 337 -3.89 -17.35 -17.85
N ASP A 338 -4.33 -16.36 -17.07
CA ASP A 338 -4.03 -16.19 -15.65
C ASP A 338 -5.24 -16.63 -14.77
N PRO A 339 -5.16 -16.62 -13.43
CA PRO A 339 -6.28 -17.03 -12.57
C PRO A 339 -7.58 -16.32 -12.95
N GLY A 340 -8.58 -17.11 -13.33
CA GLY A 340 -9.85 -16.62 -13.85
C GLY A 340 -10.90 -16.44 -12.77
N PHE A 341 -12.17 -16.41 -13.18
CA PHE A 341 -13.28 -16.24 -12.25
C PHE A 341 -14.51 -17.08 -12.62
N ILE A 342 -15.34 -17.33 -11.62
CA ILE A 342 -16.71 -17.83 -11.77
C ILE A 342 -17.68 -16.78 -11.22
N VAL A 343 -18.78 -16.54 -11.93
CA VAL A 343 -19.87 -15.66 -11.51
C VAL A 343 -21.16 -16.47 -11.47
N LEU A 344 -21.83 -16.41 -10.33
CA LEU A 344 -23.16 -16.97 -10.10
C LEU A 344 -24.10 -15.83 -9.76
N GLY A 345 -25.28 -15.80 -10.38
CA GLY A 345 -26.14 -14.63 -10.31
C GLY A 345 -27.61 -14.94 -10.27
N ALA A 346 -28.37 -13.91 -9.87
CA ALA A 346 -29.82 -13.92 -9.81
C ALA A 346 -30.37 -12.59 -10.33
N GLN A 347 -31.40 -12.66 -11.16
CA GLN A 347 -32.21 -11.51 -11.55
C GLN A 347 -33.51 -11.54 -10.75
N LEU A 348 -33.89 -10.41 -10.17
CA LEU A 348 -35.08 -10.27 -9.34
C LEU A 348 -36.15 -9.43 -10.06
N SER A 349 -37.40 -9.59 -9.63
CA SER A 349 -38.46 -8.62 -9.90
C SER A 349 -38.37 -7.43 -8.93
N ALA A 350 -39.06 -6.33 -9.24
CA ALA A 350 -39.05 -5.14 -8.39
C ALA A 350 -39.68 -5.36 -6.99
N GLN A 351 -40.46 -6.43 -6.80
CA GLN A 351 -41.15 -6.76 -5.55
C GLN A 351 -40.40 -7.78 -4.68
N GLN A 352 -39.36 -8.44 -5.22
CA GLN A 352 -38.59 -9.45 -4.50
C GLN A 352 -37.58 -8.81 -3.55
N ASP A 353 -37.41 -9.41 -2.37
CA ASP A 353 -36.46 -8.94 -1.36
C ASP A 353 -35.02 -9.33 -1.75
N SER A 354 -34.24 -8.30 -2.12
CA SER A 354 -32.83 -8.43 -2.50
C SER A 354 -31.96 -9.05 -1.40
N ALA A 355 -32.21 -8.70 -0.13
CA ALA A 355 -31.42 -9.20 0.98
C ALA A 355 -31.67 -10.69 1.22
N ALA A 356 -32.94 -11.11 1.18
CA ALA A 356 -33.32 -12.53 1.30
C ALA A 356 -32.78 -13.35 0.12
N ALA A 357 -32.89 -12.83 -1.11
CA ALA A 357 -32.36 -13.50 -2.30
C ALA A 357 -30.83 -13.59 -2.27
N ARG A 358 -30.13 -12.54 -1.82
CA ARG A 358 -28.68 -12.53 -1.62
C ARG A 358 -28.27 -13.61 -0.61
N GLN A 359 -28.92 -13.68 0.54
CA GLN A 359 -28.59 -14.70 1.54
C GLN A 359 -28.81 -16.11 0.97
N ALA A 360 -29.95 -16.36 0.30
CA ALA A 360 -30.25 -17.65 -0.30
C ALA A 360 -29.26 -18.03 -1.43
N LEU A 361 -28.79 -17.06 -2.22
CA LEU A 361 -27.75 -17.23 -3.22
C LEU A 361 -26.45 -17.71 -2.57
N LEU A 362 -25.98 -16.99 -1.56
CA LEU A 362 -24.71 -17.29 -0.89
C LEU A 362 -24.77 -18.63 -0.14
N ASP A 363 -25.86 -18.89 0.57
CA ASP A 363 -26.08 -20.15 1.27
C ASP A 363 -26.09 -21.34 0.31
N ALA A 364 -26.65 -21.19 -0.90
CA ALA A 364 -26.64 -22.25 -1.89
C ALA A 364 -25.22 -22.51 -2.42
N ILE A 365 -24.44 -21.46 -2.68
CA ILE A 365 -23.08 -21.54 -3.24
C ILE A 365 -22.07 -22.09 -2.22
N GLU A 366 -22.17 -21.71 -0.96
CA GLU A 366 -21.15 -22.04 0.07
C GLU A 366 -21.58 -23.21 0.97
N SER A 367 -22.65 -23.92 0.61
CA SER A 367 -23.17 -25.04 1.42
C SER A 367 -22.42 -26.37 1.26
N PHE A 368 -21.38 -26.47 0.43
CA PHE A 368 -20.77 -27.76 0.07
C PHE A 368 -20.23 -28.57 1.26
N ALA A 369 -19.81 -27.93 2.35
CA ALA A 369 -19.39 -28.62 3.58
C ALA A 369 -20.56 -29.34 4.31
N THR A 370 -21.78 -28.83 4.19
CA THR A 370 -22.98 -29.41 4.81
C THR A 370 -23.87 -30.17 3.82
N GLN A 371 -23.76 -29.86 2.54
CA GLN A 371 -24.48 -30.47 1.44
C GLN A 371 -23.50 -30.82 0.32
N PRO A 372 -22.78 -31.96 0.47
CA PRO A 372 -21.81 -32.41 -0.52
C PRO A 372 -22.41 -32.55 -1.91
N VAL A 373 -21.57 -32.49 -2.93
CA VAL A 373 -21.97 -32.81 -4.31
C VAL A 373 -22.44 -34.25 -4.37
N THR A 374 -23.58 -34.49 -5.01
CA THR A 374 -24.09 -35.84 -5.26
C THR A 374 -23.57 -36.40 -6.58
N LYS A 375 -23.54 -37.73 -6.71
CA LYS A 375 -23.15 -38.38 -7.97
C LYS A 375 -24.10 -37.98 -9.11
N GLU A 376 -25.38 -37.85 -8.81
CA GLU A 376 -26.42 -37.48 -9.76
C GLU A 376 -26.24 -36.04 -10.25
N GLU A 377 -25.90 -35.09 -9.37
CA GLU A 377 -25.56 -33.72 -9.77
C GLU A 377 -24.34 -33.68 -10.70
N LEU A 378 -23.27 -34.41 -10.33
CA LEU A 378 -22.07 -34.50 -11.16
C LEU A 378 -22.37 -35.06 -12.54
N GLU A 379 -23.06 -36.21 -12.63
CA GLU A 379 -23.33 -36.84 -13.92
C GLU A 379 -24.30 -36.01 -14.79
N ARG A 380 -25.27 -35.31 -14.20
CA ARG A 380 -26.12 -34.36 -14.93
C ARG A 380 -25.29 -33.20 -15.50
N ALA A 381 -24.47 -32.56 -14.66
CA ALA A 381 -23.60 -31.47 -15.07
C ALA A 381 -22.60 -31.90 -16.15
N ARG A 382 -21.99 -33.08 -16.00
CA ARG A 382 -21.06 -33.66 -16.98
C ARG A 382 -21.76 -33.91 -18.31
N THR A 383 -22.93 -34.53 -18.28
CA THR A 383 -23.73 -34.82 -19.48
C THR A 383 -24.14 -33.54 -20.19
N ARG A 384 -24.60 -32.52 -19.44
CA ARG A 384 -24.99 -31.22 -20.00
C ARG A 384 -23.80 -30.53 -20.66
N TRP A 385 -22.66 -30.45 -19.98
CA TRP A 385 -21.45 -29.81 -20.49
C TRP A 385 -20.91 -30.53 -21.72
N LEU A 386 -20.83 -31.86 -21.70
CA LEU A 386 -20.34 -32.65 -22.83
C LEU A 386 -21.28 -32.54 -24.04
N LYS A 387 -22.59 -32.52 -23.83
CA LYS A 387 -23.57 -32.26 -24.89
C LYS A 387 -23.32 -30.91 -25.57
N ASP A 388 -23.08 -29.85 -24.78
CA ASP A 388 -22.81 -28.52 -25.32
C ASP A 388 -21.47 -28.47 -26.07
N TRP A 389 -20.45 -29.17 -25.56
CA TRP A 389 -19.16 -29.33 -26.25
C TRP A 389 -19.31 -30.11 -27.57
N ASP A 390 -20.05 -31.23 -27.59
CA ASP A 390 -20.28 -32.05 -28.78
C ASP A 390 -21.05 -31.26 -29.86
N ALA A 391 -22.04 -30.46 -29.44
CA ALA A 391 -22.80 -29.59 -30.34
C ALA A 391 -21.90 -28.50 -30.95
N LEU A 392 -20.98 -27.92 -30.17
CA LEU A 392 -19.98 -26.97 -30.66
C LEU A 392 -19.02 -27.64 -31.64
N PHE A 393 -18.52 -28.83 -31.31
CA PHE A 393 -17.53 -29.56 -32.11
C PHE A 393 -18.11 -30.07 -33.44
N ALA A 394 -19.40 -30.40 -33.48
CA ALA A 394 -20.09 -30.84 -34.69
C ALA A 394 -20.25 -29.74 -35.75
N ASP A 395 -19.98 -28.46 -35.42
CA ASP A 395 -20.04 -27.36 -36.38
C ASP A 395 -18.64 -26.81 -36.70
N PRO A 396 -18.05 -27.11 -37.88
CA PRO A 396 -16.70 -26.67 -38.22
C PRO A 396 -16.54 -25.15 -38.23
N GLN A 397 -17.61 -24.39 -38.48
CA GLN A 397 -17.57 -22.93 -38.42
C GLN A 397 -17.36 -22.44 -36.98
N HIS A 398 -18.09 -23.02 -36.02
CA HIS A 398 -17.96 -22.65 -34.62
C HIS A 398 -16.64 -23.12 -34.03
N VAL A 399 -16.16 -24.32 -34.37
CA VAL A 399 -14.83 -24.81 -33.92
C VAL A 399 -13.72 -23.86 -34.35
N GLY A 400 -13.74 -23.38 -35.60
CA GLY A 400 -12.74 -22.46 -36.13
C GLY A 400 -12.60 -21.16 -35.34
N VAL A 401 -13.68 -20.70 -34.69
CA VAL A 401 -13.69 -19.51 -33.84
C VAL A 401 -13.43 -19.85 -32.38
N ALA A 402 -14.03 -20.92 -31.84
CA ALA A 402 -13.96 -21.32 -30.44
C ALA A 402 -12.54 -21.66 -29.97
N LEU A 403 -11.69 -22.18 -30.86
CA LEU A 403 -10.27 -22.44 -30.56
C LEU A 403 -9.49 -21.18 -30.16
N SER A 404 -10.01 -19.98 -30.44
CA SER A 404 -9.38 -18.72 -30.04
C SER A 404 -9.14 -18.63 -28.54
N GLU A 405 -10.06 -19.15 -27.72
CA GLU A 405 -9.94 -19.11 -26.26
C GLU A 405 -8.80 -20.02 -25.78
N SER A 406 -8.73 -21.26 -26.29
CA SER A 406 -7.62 -22.17 -25.96
C SER A 406 -6.27 -21.68 -26.48
N VAL A 407 -6.25 -21.04 -27.66
CA VAL A 407 -5.06 -20.37 -28.20
C VAL A 407 -4.59 -19.25 -27.26
N ALA A 408 -5.52 -18.46 -26.72
CA ALA A 408 -5.24 -17.37 -25.79
C ALA A 408 -4.72 -17.88 -24.43
N GLN A 409 -5.25 -19.01 -23.96
CA GLN A 409 -4.74 -19.71 -22.76
C GLN A 409 -3.33 -20.31 -22.95
N GLY A 410 -2.86 -20.43 -24.19
CA GLY A 410 -1.49 -20.80 -24.53
C GLY A 410 -1.36 -21.92 -25.56
N ASP A 411 -2.35 -22.81 -25.69
CA ASP A 411 -2.30 -23.94 -26.63
C ASP A 411 -3.70 -24.40 -27.05
N TRP A 412 -3.94 -24.51 -28.36
CA TRP A 412 -5.22 -24.91 -28.93
C TRP A 412 -5.69 -26.30 -28.47
N ARG A 413 -4.77 -27.19 -28.10
CA ARG A 413 -5.10 -28.55 -27.63
C ARG A 413 -5.76 -28.56 -26.26
N LEU A 414 -5.72 -27.44 -25.52
CA LEU A 414 -6.49 -27.28 -24.27
C LEU A 414 -7.99 -27.47 -24.50
N PHE A 415 -8.49 -27.23 -25.72
CA PHE A 415 -9.88 -27.49 -26.11
C PHE A 415 -10.28 -28.96 -25.89
N PHE A 416 -9.42 -29.90 -26.30
CA PHE A 416 -9.64 -31.35 -26.14
C PHE A 416 -9.26 -31.82 -24.75
N LEU A 417 -8.15 -31.32 -24.20
CA LEU A 417 -7.70 -31.70 -22.87
C LEU A 417 -8.74 -31.32 -21.80
N THR A 418 -9.43 -30.20 -21.96
CA THR A 418 -10.51 -29.78 -21.04
C THR A 418 -11.69 -30.76 -21.11
N ARG A 419 -12.12 -31.16 -22.32
CA ARG A 419 -13.16 -32.18 -22.49
C ARG A 419 -12.77 -33.50 -21.81
N ASP A 420 -11.53 -33.95 -21.99
CA ASP A 420 -11.08 -35.22 -21.42
C ASP A 420 -10.95 -35.14 -19.90
N ARG A 421 -10.54 -33.98 -19.37
CA ARG A 421 -10.58 -33.71 -17.93
C ARG A 421 -12.02 -33.73 -17.41
N ILE A 422 -12.98 -33.11 -18.10
CA ILE A 422 -14.41 -33.18 -17.76
C ILE A 422 -14.92 -34.62 -17.69
N LYS A 423 -14.51 -35.48 -18.64
CA LYS A 423 -14.83 -36.93 -18.60
C LYS A 423 -14.16 -37.65 -17.43
N ALA A 424 -12.98 -37.21 -17.01
CA ALA A 424 -12.20 -37.86 -15.95
C ALA A 424 -12.50 -37.34 -14.53
N VAL A 425 -13.12 -36.16 -14.38
CA VAL A 425 -13.41 -35.55 -13.06
C VAL A 425 -14.18 -36.54 -12.18
N GLN A 426 -13.70 -36.73 -10.95
CA GLN A 426 -14.34 -37.52 -9.91
C GLN A 426 -15.13 -36.65 -8.94
N LEU A 427 -16.06 -37.26 -8.20
CA LEU A 427 -16.87 -36.56 -7.20
C LEU A 427 -16.01 -35.83 -6.15
N ALA A 428 -14.93 -36.48 -5.71
CA ALA A 428 -13.99 -35.90 -4.76
C ALA A 428 -13.27 -34.65 -5.29
N ASP A 429 -13.01 -34.58 -6.61
CA ASP A 429 -12.39 -33.41 -7.23
C ASP A 429 -13.33 -32.21 -7.19
N VAL A 430 -14.60 -32.42 -7.55
CA VAL A 430 -15.62 -31.37 -7.55
C VAL A 430 -15.87 -30.86 -6.13
N GLN A 431 -16.00 -31.77 -5.16
CA GLN A 431 -16.15 -31.42 -3.75
C GLN A 431 -14.96 -30.58 -3.25
N ARG A 432 -13.73 -31.05 -3.47
CA ARG A 432 -12.50 -30.37 -3.05
C ARG A 432 -12.38 -28.97 -3.67
N VAL A 433 -12.69 -28.84 -4.96
CA VAL A 433 -12.62 -27.55 -5.67
C VAL A 433 -13.69 -26.59 -5.15
N ALA A 434 -14.90 -27.08 -4.86
CA ALA A 434 -15.96 -26.26 -4.27
C ALA A 434 -15.54 -25.71 -2.90
N GLU A 435 -15.06 -26.57 -2.00
CA GLU A 435 -14.61 -26.18 -0.66
C GLU A 435 -13.40 -25.26 -0.68
N ARG A 436 -12.54 -25.37 -1.70
CA ARG A 436 -11.35 -24.52 -1.84
C ARG A 436 -11.69 -23.10 -2.29
N TYR A 437 -12.62 -22.93 -3.23
CA TYR A 437 -12.85 -21.63 -3.88
C TYR A 437 -14.11 -20.92 -3.41
N PHE A 438 -15.17 -21.63 -2.98
CA PHE A 438 -16.41 -21.04 -2.47
C PHE A 438 -16.35 -20.78 -0.97
N VAL A 439 -15.46 -19.87 -0.60
CA VAL A 439 -15.29 -19.39 0.77
C VAL A 439 -15.53 -17.89 0.83
N GLY A 440 -16.07 -17.39 1.95
CA GLY A 440 -16.39 -15.97 2.11
C GLY A 440 -15.19 -15.03 1.92
N SER A 441 -13.96 -15.47 2.23
CA SER A 441 -12.75 -14.69 2.00
C SER A 441 -12.37 -14.52 0.52
N ASN A 442 -12.90 -15.35 -0.39
CA ASN A 442 -12.68 -15.25 -1.84
C ASN A 442 -13.86 -14.60 -2.59
N ARG A 443 -14.93 -14.21 -1.86
CA ARG A 443 -16.20 -13.76 -2.43
C ARG A 443 -16.18 -12.27 -2.76
N THR A 444 -16.60 -11.90 -3.97
CA THR A 444 -17.00 -10.53 -4.30
C THR A 444 -18.48 -10.48 -4.66
N VAL A 445 -19.26 -9.69 -3.92
CA VAL A 445 -20.71 -9.54 -4.15
C VAL A 445 -21.03 -8.25 -4.89
N GLY A 446 -21.73 -8.37 -6.02
CA GLY A 446 -22.31 -7.23 -6.74
C GLY A 446 -23.80 -7.14 -6.53
N GLU A 447 -24.32 -5.95 -6.25
CA GLU A 447 -25.75 -5.67 -6.18
C GLU A 447 -26.13 -4.45 -7.05
N TYR A 448 -27.03 -4.64 -8.01
CA TYR A 448 -27.66 -3.54 -8.74
C TYR A 448 -29.00 -3.19 -8.09
N VAL A 449 -29.14 -1.95 -7.66
CA VAL A 449 -30.35 -1.42 -7.01
C VAL A 449 -30.97 -0.33 -7.90
N PRO A 450 -32.07 -0.62 -8.62
CA PRO A 450 -32.81 0.40 -9.34
C PRO A 450 -33.22 1.52 -8.38
N THR A 451 -32.76 2.73 -8.64
CA THR A 451 -32.98 3.90 -7.78
C THR A 451 -33.54 5.04 -8.63
N PRO A 452 -34.77 5.52 -8.40
CA PRO A 452 -35.40 6.55 -9.23
C PRO A 452 -34.61 7.87 -9.32
N VAL A 453 -34.02 8.29 -8.20
CA VAL A 453 -33.20 9.51 -8.10
C VAL A 453 -31.92 9.16 -7.34
N PRO A 454 -30.88 8.64 -8.02
CA PRO A 454 -29.64 8.28 -7.35
C PRO A 454 -28.89 9.55 -6.95
N GLN A 455 -28.53 9.67 -5.67
CA GLN A 455 -27.60 10.71 -5.21
C GLN A 455 -26.20 10.44 -5.80
N ARG A 456 -25.62 11.42 -6.47
CA ARG A 456 -24.27 11.34 -7.05
C ARG A 456 -23.34 12.30 -6.31
N ALA A 457 -22.10 11.90 -6.08
CA ALA A 457 -21.04 12.82 -5.71
C ALA A 457 -20.76 13.79 -6.89
N PRO A 458 -20.19 14.98 -6.63
CA PRO A 458 -19.73 15.88 -7.68
C PRO A 458 -18.76 15.15 -8.62
N ALA A 459 -18.81 15.50 -9.91
CA ALA A 459 -17.86 14.98 -10.87
C ALA A 459 -16.44 15.49 -10.53
N PRO A 460 -15.39 14.68 -10.73
CA PRO A 460 -14.03 15.15 -10.60
C PRO A 460 -13.71 16.18 -11.69
N GLU A 461 -13.11 17.31 -11.31
CA GLU A 461 -12.71 18.38 -12.22
C GLU A 461 -11.20 18.61 -12.16
N ARG A 462 -10.58 18.89 -13.32
CA ARG A 462 -9.18 19.30 -13.38
C ARG A 462 -9.08 20.81 -13.13
N VAL A 463 -8.15 21.22 -12.27
CA VAL A 463 -7.89 22.64 -11.99
C VAL A 463 -6.64 23.12 -12.72
N THR A 464 -6.77 24.20 -13.48
CA THR A 464 -5.63 24.93 -14.04
C THR A 464 -5.11 25.92 -12.99
N VAL A 465 -4.00 25.58 -12.34
CA VAL A 465 -3.40 26.43 -11.29
C VAL A 465 -3.06 27.83 -11.80
N ALA A 466 -2.63 27.96 -13.06
CA ALA A 466 -2.32 29.26 -13.67
C ALA A 466 -3.52 30.21 -13.66
N ASP A 467 -4.72 29.73 -14.00
CA ASP A 467 -5.95 30.53 -14.00
C ASP A 467 -6.32 30.99 -12.58
N GLN A 468 -6.10 30.12 -11.58
CA GLN A 468 -6.33 30.44 -10.17
C GLN A 468 -5.37 31.52 -9.67
N LEU A 469 -4.12 31.54 -10.16
CA LEU A 469 -3.11 32.51 -9.76
C LEU A 469 -3.15 33.83 -10.53
N ALA A 470 -3.90 33.93 -11.64
CA ALA A 470 -3.96 35.13 -12.47
C ALA A 470 -4.41 36.39 -11.70
N GLY A 471 -5.22 36.22 -10.66
CA GLY A 471 -5.68 37.30 -9.77
C GLY A 471 -5.05 37.31 -8.39
N PHE A 472 -4.11 36.41 -8.09
CA PHE A 472 -3.53 36.29 -6.76
C PHE A 472 -2.65 37.51 -6.43
N LYS A 473 -3.00 38.21 -5.35
CA LYS A 473 -2.19 39.31 -4.79
C LYS A 473 -1.54 38.82 -3.50
N ALA A 474 -0.22 38.72 -3.50
CA ALA A 474 0.53 38.43 -2.29
C ALA A 474 0.29 39.55 -1.26
N GLN A 475 0.15 39.18 0.01
CA GLN A 475 0.13 40.13 1.11
C GLN A 475 1.52 40.78 1.25
N ALA A 476 1.57 41.99 1.83
CA ALA A 476 2.83 42.68 2.07
C ALA A 476 3.79 41.81 2.89
N SER A 477 5.07 41.79 2.52
CA SER A 477 6.09 41.07 3.27
C SER A 477 6.13 41.59 4.71
N GLN A 478 6.07 40.68 5.68
CA GLN A 478 6.41 41.02 7.06
C GLN A 478 7.86 41.55 7.10
N ALA A 479 8.12 42.51 7.99
CA ALA A 479 9.47 43.01 8.20
C ALA A 479 10.42 41.85 8.56
N PRO A 480 11.66 41.85 8.05
CA PRO A 480 12.63 40.83 8.41
C PRO A 480 12.83 40.82 9.93
N VAL A 481 12.62 39.65 10.53
CA VAL A 481 12.83 39.41 11.96
C VAL A 481 14.33 39.40 12.23
N GLU A 482 14.77 40.05 13.32
CA GLU A 482 16.17 40.03 13.76
C GLU A 482 16.69 38.59 13.86
N ALA A 483 17.91 38.34 13.36
CA ALA A 483 18.56 37.04 13.50
C ALA A 483 18.88 36.77 14.98
N PHE A 484 18.35 35.67 15.52
CA PHE A 484 18.67 35.25 16.88
C PHE A 484 19.93 34.37 16.90
N ASP A 485 20.93 34.78 17.68
CA ASP A 485 22.10 33.94 17.97
C ASP A 485 21.73 32.83 18.96
N ALA A 486 21.71 31.58 18.50
CA ALA A 486 21.42 30.40 19.32
C ALA A 486 22.66 29.84 20.07
N SER A 487 23.70 30.65 20.26
CA SER A 487 24.83 30.30 21.09
C SER A 487 24.40 30.14 22.56
N PRO A 488 24.93 29.13 23.28
CA PRO A 488 24.68 28.94 24.72
C PRO A 488 24.82 30.21 25.56
N ALA A 489 25.89 30.99 25.33
CA ALA A 489 26.17 32.21 26.07
C ALA A 489 25.11 33.31 25.83
N ASN A 490 24.66 33.49 24.59
CA ASN A 490 23.61 34.48 24.28
C ASN A 490 22.25 34.07 24.86
N ILE A 491 21.92 32.78 24.82
CA ILE A 491 20.71 32.22 25.46
C ILE A 491 20.72 32.55 26.95
N ASP A 492 21.80 32.27 27.67
CA ASP A 492 21.92 32.57 29.10
C ASP A 492 21.85 34.09 29.38
N ALA A 493 22.56 34.89 28.59
CA ALA A 493 22.61 36.34 28.77
C ALA A 493 21.25 37.04 28.57
N ARG A 494 20.42 36.55 27.63
CA ARG A 494 19.10 37.13 27.33
C ARG A 494 17.97 36.55 28.18
N THR A 495 18.21 35.48 28.94
CA THR A 495 17.17 34.83 29.74
C THR A 495 17.04 35.49 31.11
N VAL A 496 15.83 35.98 31.42
CA VAL A 496 15.48 36.47 32.76
C VAL A 496 15.03 35.28 33.61
N ARG A 497 15.72 35.05 34.74
CA ARG A 497 15.40 33.98 35.70
C ARG A 497 14.86 34.56 37.00
N GLN A 498 13.84 33.94 37.57
CA GLN A 498 13.25 34.35 38.84
C GLN A 498 12.64 33.16 39.60
N VAL A 499 12.50 33.32 40.93
CA VAL A 499 11.79 32.38 41.79
C VAL A 499 10.58 33.11 42.38
N LEU A 500 9.39 32.52 42.23
CA LEU A 500 8.15 33.08 42.78
C LEU A 500 7.99 32.72 44.27
N PRO A 501 7.14 33.45 45.02
CA PRO A 501 6.83 33.12 46.42
C PRO A 501 6.27 31.70 46.62
N SER A 502 5.65 31.10 45.60
CA SER A 502 5.20 29.71 45.62
C SER A 502 6.33 28.69 45.65
N GLY A 503 7.56 29.05 45.26
CA GLY A 503 8.68 28.13 45.06
C GLY A 503 8.95 27.80 43.58
N MET A 504 8.03 28.20 42.68
CA MET A 504 8.16 28.03 41.25
C MET A 504 9.36 28.78 40.67
N GLN A 505 10.15 28.08 39.86
CA GLN A 505 11.27 28.66 39.11
C GLN A 505 10.84 29.01 37.69
N VAL A 506 11.24 30.19 37.21
CA VAL A 506 10.79 30.72 35.92
C VAL A 506 11.98 31.22 35.10
N ALA A 507 12.02 30.87 33.81
CA ALA A 507 12.96 31.37 32.81
C ALA A 507 12.20 32.01 31.64
N LEU A 508 12.48 33.27 31.31
CA LEU A 508 11.83 34.01 30.23
C LEU A 508 12.89 34.47 29.23
N LEU A 509 12.83 33.96 28.00
CA LEU A 509 13.71 34.33 26.91
C LEU A 509 12.92 35.07 25.82
N ALA A 510 13.01 36.40 25.85
CA ALA A 510 12.41 37.24 24.82
C ALA A 510 13.30 37.29 23.58
N LYS A 511 12.75 36.87 22.43
CA LYS A 511 13.39 37.02 21.14
C LYS A 511 12.35 37.23 20.02
N PRO A 512 12.68 37.96 18.95
CA PRO A 512 11.78 38.08 17.81
C PRO A 512 11.47 36.72 17.17
N SER A 513 10.24 36.57 16.67
CA SER A 513 9.79 35.33 16.00
C SER A 513 8.79 35.66 14.89
N ARG A 514 8.81 34.87 13.80
CA ARG A 514 7.89 35.07 12.69
C ARG A 514 6.46 34.81 13.16
N GLY A 515 5.54 35.73 12.84
CA GLY A 515 4.16 35.66 13.33
C GLY A 515 4.02 35.88 14.84
N GLN A 516 5.04 36.45 15.49
CA GLN A 516 5.03 36.78 16.93
C GLN A 516 4.78 35.54 17.82
N ALA A 517 5.28 34.38 17.40
CA ALA A 517 5.07 33.12 18.10
C ALA A 517 5.80 33.06 19.45
N VAL A 518 5.16 32.41 20.42
CA VAL A 518 5.68 32.12 21.75
C VAL A 518 5.43 30.66 22.09
N LYS A 519 6.43 29.99 22.67
CA LYS A 519 6.36 28.62 23.17
C LYS A 519 6.61 28.59 24.67
N GLY A 520 5.83 27.79 25.40
CA GLY A 520 5.98 27.60 26.84
C GLY A 520 6.09 26.14 27.22
N ALA A 521 6.88 25.86 28.26
CA ALA A 521 7.01 24.54 28.88
C ALA A 521 6.97 24.69 30.40
N LEU A 522 5.99 24.05 31.02
CA LEU A 522 5.79 23.97 32.46
C LEU A 522 5.91 22.52 32.90
N THR A 523 6.66 22.27 33.97
CA THR A 523 6.67 20.98 34.65
C THR A 523 6.33 21.20 36.11
N LEU A 524 5.23 20.62 36.57
CA LEU A 524 4.85 20.55 37.98
C LEU A 524 5.38 19.22 38.54
N ARG A 525 6.21 19.26 39.57
CA ARG A 525 6.75 18.06 40.22
C ARG A 525 6.10 17.85 41.57
N HIS A 526 5.79 16.61 41.92
CA HIS A 526 5.01 16.31 43.11
C HIS A 526 5.26 14.92 43.68
N GLY A 527 5.03 14.80 44.99
CA GLY A 527 5.08 13.54 45.72
C GLY A 527 6.48 12.95 45.95
N THR A 528 6.51 11.84 46.67
CA THR A 528 7.65 10.95 46.89
C THR A 528 7.31 9.56 46.36
N VAL A 529 8.27 8.62 46.32
CA VAL A 529 7.99 7.22 45.95
C VAL A 529 6.87 6.63 46.79
N GLU A 530 6.89 6.89 48.10
CA GLU A 530 5.91 6.38 49.06
C GLU A 530 4.54 7.01 48.85
N SER A 531 4.46 8.33 48.64
CA SER A 531 3.16 8.98 48.43
C SER A 531 2.55 8.68 47.06
N LEU A 532 3.38 8.35 46.06
CA LEU A 532 2.96 8.00 44.70
C LEU A 532 2.66 6.51 44.52
N ALA A 533 2.82 5.69 45.58
CA ALA A 533 2.49 4.28 45.51
C ALA A 533 0.97 4.06 45.33
N GLY A 534 0.59 3.15 44.45
CA GLY A 534 -0.80 2.69 44.30
C GLY A 534 -1.77 3.70 43.68
N TRP A 535 -1.31 4.67 42.88
CA TRP A 535 -2.19 5.58 42.15
C TRP A 535 -2.64 5.07 40.78
N GLY A 536 -2.03 3.98 40.27
CA GLY A 536 -2.37 3.38 38.98
C GLY A 536 -2.38 4.42 37.86
N GLU A 537 -3.47 4.45 37.09
CA GLU A 537 -3.68 5.36 35.95
C GLU A 537 -4.22 6.75 36.34
N ALA A 538 -4.37 7.07 37.64
CA ALA A 538 -4.90 8.37 38.06
C ALA A 538 -4.09 9.59 37.54
N PRO A 539 -2.75 9.56 37.45
CA PRO A 539 -1.97 10.67 36.88
C PRO A 539 -2.22 10.87 35.39
N ASP A 540 -2.22 9.80 34.61
CA ASP A 540 -2.45 9.83 33.16
C ASP A 540 -3.88 10.25 32.84
N ALA A 541 -4.86 9.72 33.60
CA ALA A 541 -6.25 10.16 33.50
C ALA A 541 -6.42 11.63 33.89
N LEU A 542 -5.71 12.14 34.90
CA LEU A 542 -5.74 13.56 35.23
C LEU A 542 -5.26 14.39 34.04
N ALA A 543 -4.09 14.08 33.48
CA ALA A 543 -3.56 14.81 32.33
C ALA A 543 -4.54 14.83 31.15
N ALA A 544 -5.13 13.67 30.83
CA ALA A 544 -6.12 13.54 29.77
C ALA A 544 -7.46 14.23 30.08
N LEU A 545 -7.78 14.50 31.35
CA LEU A 545 -9.01 15.19 31.76
C LEU A 545 -8.87 16.71 31.85
N LEU A 546 -7.63 17.25 31.86
CA LEU A 546 -7.41 18.70 32.01
C LEU A 546 -7.98 19.50 30.83
N ASP A 547 -8.06 18.93 29.64
CA ASP A 547 -8.67 19.59 28.48
C ASP A 547 -10.21 19.44 28.41
N GLN A 548 -10.83 18.74 29.36
CA GLN A 548 -12.28 18.50 29.39
C GLN A 548 -13.09 19.64 30.02
N GLY A 549 -12.44 20.77 30.31
CA GLY A 549 -13.06 21.98 30.83
C GLY A 549 -12.60 22.35 32.25
N THR A 550 -13.06 23.50 32.70
CA THR A 550 -12.81 24.07 34.03
C THR A 550 -14.12 24.10 34.82
N ARG A 551 -14.08 24.54 36.08
CA ARG A 551 -15.31 24.79 36.85
C ARG A 551 -16.25 25.81 36.19
N THR A 552 -15.74 26.66 35.30
CA THR A 552 -16.52 27.73 34.65
C THR A 552 -16.73 27.52 33.16
N LEU A 553 -15.92 26.67 32.52
CA LEU A 553 -15.97 26.39 31.08
C LEU A 553 -16.21 24.89 30.86
N ASN A 554 -17.19 24.55 30.03
CA ASN A 554 -17.25 23.18 29.49
C ASN A 554 -16.13 22.95 28.45
N ARG A 555 -15.94 21.70 28.02
CA ARG A 555 -14.91 21.31 27.03
C ARG A 555 -14.93 22.18 25.77
N GLN A 556 -16.10 22.40 25.16
CA GLN A 556 -16.22 23.19 23.94
C GLN A 556 -15.82 24.64 24.18
N GLN A 557 -16.28 25.24 25.28
CA GLN A 557 -15.95 26.62 25.63
C GLN A 557 -14.46 26.81 25.93
N LEU A 558 -13.81 25.82 26.56
CA LEU A 558 -12.37 25.83 26.76
C LEU A 558 -11.63 25.81 25.41
N GLN A 559 -12.03 24.94 24.49
CA GLN A 559 -11.45 24.88 23.14
C GLN A 559 -11.68 26.17 22.35
N ASP A 560 -12.91 26.71 22.34
CA ASP A 560 -13.23 27.98 21.69
C ASP A 560 -12.38 29.12 22.24
N ARG A 561 -12.10 29.10 23.55
CA ARG A 561 -11.23 30.09 24.19
C ARG A 561 -9.77 29.93 23.79
N LEU A 562 -9.27 28.71 23.67
CA LEU A 562 -7.92 28.43 23.17
C LEU A 562 -7.78 28.88 21.70
N ASP A 563 -8.76 28.58 20.85
CA ASP A 563 -8.79 28.98 19.44
C ASP A 563 -8.81 30.51 19.29
N ALA A 564 -9.64 31.20 20.09
CA ALA A 564 -9.70 32.67 20.12
C ALA A 564 -8.38 33.31 20.58
N LEU A 565 -7.59 32.59 21.39
CA LEU A 565 -6.25 32.98 21.83
C LEU A 565 -5.14 32.47 20.91
N GLN A 566 -5.51 31.79 19.80
CA GLN A 566 -4.59 31.12 18.88
C GLN A 566 -3.58 30.24 19.63
N ALA A 567 -4.10 29.47 20.58
CA ALA A 567 -3.31 28.73 21.54
C ALA A 567 -3.49 27.22 21.37
N GLU A 568 -2.38 26.50 21.37
CA GLU A 568 -2.35 25.05 21.54
C GLU A 568 -1.78 24.74 22.90
N VAL A 569 -2.44 23.89 23.69
CA VAL A 569 -1.98 23.47 25.01
C VAL A 569 -2.06 21.95 25.09
N GLY A 570 -0.98 21.30 25.53
CA GLY A 570 -0.90 19.86 25.73
C GLY A 570 -0.51 19.54 27.16
N PHE A 571 -1.08 18.47 27.70
CA PHE A 571 -0.83 17.97 29.04
C PHE A 571 -0.34 16.53 28.96
N SER A 572 0.67 16.17 29.75
CA SER A 572 1.16 14.80 29.85
C SER A 572 1.64 14.52 31.27
N ALA A 573 1.28 13.37 31.83
CA ALA A 573 1.78 12.93 33.12
C ALA A 573 3.03 12.04 32.96
N GLY A 574 3.78 11.92 34.04
CA GLY A 574 4.84 10.95 34.21
C GLY A 574 5.10 10.72 35.70
N ALA A 575 6.06 9.85 36.02
CA ALA A 575 6.39 9.52 37.41
C ALA A 575 6.74 10.78 38.22
N GLY A 576 5.83 11.19 39.12
CA GLY A 576 6.00 12.35 39.99
C GLY A 576 6.01 13.72 39.29
N GLN A 577 5.49 13.80 38.06
CA GLN A 577 5.40 15.08 37.34
C GLN A 577 4.19 15.18 36.40
N LEU A 578 3.69 16.40 36.23
CA LEU A 578 2.78 16.80 35.16
C LEU A 578 3.49 17.84 34.29
N SER A 579 3.58 17.58 32.99
CA SER A 579 4.14 18.51 32.02
C SER A 579 3.03 19.17 31.21
N VAL A 580 3.18 20.46 30.98
CA VAL A 580 2.30 21.26 30.13
C VAL A 580 3.15 21.98 29.11
N SER A 581 2.84 21.80 27.84
CA SER A 581 3.44 22.55 26.75
C SER A 581 2.39 23.43 26.11
N TRP A 582 2.76 24.63 25.69
CA TRP A 582 1.83 25.46 24.92
C TRP A 582 2.52 26.30 23.85
N SER A 583 1.71 26.74 22.90
CA SER A 583 2.11 27.78 21.97
C SER A 583 1.00 28.78 21.72
N THR A 584 1.37 30.03 21.48
CA THR A 584 0.46 31.13 21.20
C THR A 584 1.20 32.30 20.55
N ARG A 585 0.58 33.47 20.43
CA ARG A 585 1.19 34.73 19.97
C ARG A 585 1.43 35.70 21.10
N ARG A 586 2.35 36.66 20.85
CA ARG A 586 2.73 37.73 21.79
C ARG A 586 1.54 38.37 22.48
N GLU A 587 0.53 38.81 21.74
CA GLU A 587 -0.61 39.55 22.31
C GLU A 587 -1.51 38.70 23.22
N HIS A 588 -1.52 37.39 23.04
CA HIS A 588 -2.41 36.47 23.76
C HIS A 588 -1.72 35.78 24.94
N LEU A 589 -0.39 35.81 25.01
CA LEU A 589 0.39 35.09 26.01
C LEU A 589 -0.08 35.30 27.47
N PRO A 590 -0.34 36.53 27.96
CA PRO A 590 -0.85 36.72 29.32
C PRO A 590 -2.19 36.00 29.59
N ALA A 591 -3.09 36.00 28.61
CA ALA A 591 -4.41 35.36 28.72
C ALA A 591 -4.29 33.83 28.66
N VAL A 592 -3.38 33.29 27.85
CA VAL A 592 -3.09 31.85 27.80
C VAL A 592 -2.52 31.36 29.13
N ILE A 593 -1.57 32.11 29.72
CA ILE A 593 -1.03 31.78 31.05
C ILE A 593 -2.14 31.73 32.10
N ALA A 594 -3.06 32.69 32.08
CA ALA A 594 -4.21 32.71 32.99
C ALA A 594 -5.15 31.51 32.77
N LEU A 595 -5.42 31.15 31.51
CA LEU A 595 -6.29 30.02 31.18
C LEU A 595 -5.66 28.67 31.55
N VAL A 596 -4.36 28.49 31.28
CA VAL A 596 -3.61 27.29 31.72
C VAL A 596 -3.63 27.18 33.23
N ALA A 597 -3.50 28.30 33.95
CA ALA A 597 -3.61 28.31 35.40
C ALA A 597 -5.02 27.92 35.87
N GLU A 598 -6.08 28.41 35.22
CA GLU A 598 -7.45 28.02 35.53
C GLU A 598 -7.68 26.52 35.30
N VAL A 599 -7.21 25.98 34.18
CA VAL A 599 -7.28 24.54 33.86
C VAL A 599 -6.57 23.70 34.92
N LEU A 600 -5.37 24.11 35.34
CA LEU A 600 -4.59 23.37 36.32
C LEU A 600 -5.15 23.48 37.75
N GLN A 601 -5.67 24.65 38.14
CA GLN A 601 -6.13 24.92 39.51
C GLN A 601 -7.59 24.50 39.72
N HIS A 602 -8.42 24.63 38.70
CA HIS A 602 -9.87 24.47 38.78
C HIS A 602 -10.42 23.63 37.61
N PRO A 603 -9.89 22.42 37.35
CA PRO A 603 -10.44 21.56 36.31
C PRO A 603 -11.84 21.05 36.65
N ALA A 604 -12.64 20.76 35.63
CA ALA A 604 -13.97 20.19 35.79
C ALA A 604 -13.94 18.74 36.28
N LEU A 605 -12.97 17.95 35.78
CA LEU A 605 -12.81 16.51 36.04
C LEU A 605 -14.17 15.76 35.96
N PRO A 606 -14.83 15.76 34.79
CA PRO A 606 -16.14 15.14 34.61
C PRO A 606 -16.04 13.61 34.62
N ALA A 607 -17.01 12.94 35.26
CA ALA A 607 -17.06 11.47 35.30
C ALA A 607 -17.24 10.88 33.89
N GLU A 608 -18.10 11.49 33.07
CA GLU A 608 -18.33 11.05 31.69
C GLU A 608 -17.06 11.15 30.81
N GLY A 609 -16.23 12.17 31.05
CA GLY A 609 -14.94 12.31 30.37
C GLY A 609 -13.98 11.17 30.70
N LEU A 610 -13.98 10.69 31.95
CA LEU A 610 -13.19 9.53 32.35
C LEU A 610 -13.65 8.27 31.63
N GLU A 611 -14.96 8.08 31.44
CA GLU A 611 -15.51 6.93 30.71
C GLU A 611 -15.08 6.95 29.23
N GLU A 612 -15.05 8.12 28.60
CA GLU A 612 -14.53 8.28 27.23
C GLU A 612 -13.05 7.93 27.14
N ILE A 613 -12.22 8.51 28.01
CA ILE A 613 -10.78 8.27 28.07
C ILE A 613 -10.49 6.79 28.37
N ARG A 614 -11.24 6.16 29.28
CA ARG A 614 -11.10 4.73 29.59
C ARG A 614 -11.36 3.87 28.36
N ARG A 615 -12.43 4.14 27.60
CA ARG A 615 -12.70 3.39 26.35
C ARG A 615 -11.57 3.53 25.33
N GLN A 616 -11.03 4.75 25.18
CA GLN A 616 -9.91 5.02 24.28
C GLN A 616 -8.64 4.27 24.73
N ALA A 617 -8.30 4.35 26.02
CA ALA A 617 -7.15 3.65 26.60
C ALA A 617 -7.25 2.12 26.42
N LEU A 618 -8.42 1.53 26.74
CA LEU A 618 -8.65 0.08 26.59
C LEU A 618 -8.57 -0.38 25.13
N ALA A 619 -9.12 0.39 24.19
CA ALA A 619 -9.00 0.11 22.76
C ALA A 619 -7.54 0.21 22.29
N GLY A 620 -6.80 1.22 22.77
CA GLY A 620 -5.37 1.39 22.51
C GLY A 620 -4.54 0.20 22.98
N ILE A 621 -4.76 -0.25 24.22
CA ILE A 621 -4.11 -1.44 24.80
C ILE A 621 -4.43 -2.70 23.99
N ALA A 622 -5.70 -2.91 23.60
CA ALA A 622 -6.10 -4.06 22.80
C ALA A 622 -5.44 -4.10 21.41
N SER A 623 -5.14 -2.92 20.85
CA SER A 623 -4.38 -2.78 19.60
C SER A 623 -2.88 -3.08 19.82
N GLN A 624 -2.26 -2.41 20.81
CA GLN A 624 -0.83 -2.52 21.12
C GLN A 624 -0.40 -3.95 21.44
N ARG A 625 -1.20 -4.73 22.16
CA ARG A 625 -0.92 -6.14 22.49
C ARG A 625 -0.73 -7.06 21.27
N LYS A 626 -1.03 -6.59 20.06
CA LYS A 626 -0.83 -7.33 18.80
C LYS A 626 0.36 -6.82 18.02
N GLU A 627 0.92 -5.65 18.34
CA GLU A 627 2.02 -5.05 17.57
C GLU A 627 3.38 -5.58 18.01
N PRO A 628 4.26 -6.01 17.07
CA PRO A 628 5.56 -6.57 17.41
C PRO A 628 6.43 -5.69 18.32
N GLU A 629 6.47 -4.38 18.06
CA GLU A 629 7.23 -3.41 18.85
C GLU A 629 6.71 -3.31 20.29
N ALA A 630 5.40 -3.13 20.47
CA ALA A 630 4.81 -2.90 21.78
C ALA A 630 4.89 -4.13 22.71
N VAL A 631 4.65 -5.34 22.19
CA VAL A 631 4.83 -6.58 22.99
C VAL A 631 6.29 -6.81 23.37
N LEU A 632 7.21 -6.34 22.53
CA LEU A 632 8.63 -6.46 22.80
C LEU A 632 9.08 -5.43 23.85
N GLU A 633 8.62 -4.20 23.76
CA GLU A 633 8.90 -3.16 24.76
C GLU A 633 8.36 -3.54 26.15
N GLU A 634 7.16 -4.14 26.24
CA GLU A 634 6.66 -4.70 27.50
C GLU A 634 7.63 -5.75 28.05
N ALA A 635 7.98 -6.76 27.24
CA ALA A 635 8.84 -7.85 27.69
C ALA A 635 10.24 -7.35 28.14
N LEU A 636 10.82 -6.41 27.39
CA LEU A 636 12.12 -5.81 27.69
C LEU A 636 12.07 -4.94 28.96
N SER A 637 11.04 -4.09 29.10
CA SER A 637 10.90 -3.23 30.28
C SER A 637 10.65 -4.02 31.57
N ARG A 638 10.00 -5.19 31.48
CA ARG A 638 9.80 -6.11 32.60
C ARG A 638 11.07 -6.85 33.01
N HIS A 639 11.95 -7.14 32.05
CA HIS A 639 13.15 -7.93 32.29
C HIS A 639 14.14 -7.18 33.19
N GLY A 640 14.37 -7.69 34.40
CA GLY A 640 15.27 -7.07 35.37
C GLY A 640 14.68 -5.88 36.14
N ASN A 641 13.39 -5.54 35.97
CA ASN A 641 12.73 -4.52 36.79
C ASN A 641 12.46 -5.08 38.22
N PRO A 642 13.11 -4.54 39.28
CA PRO A 642 13.06 -5.15 40.60
C PRO A 642 11.87 -4.66 41.46
N TYR A 643 11.07 -3.74 40.93
CA TYR A 643 10.06 -3.04 41.71
C TYR A 643 8.75 -3.81 41.74
N PRO A 644 8.08 -3.93 42.91
CA PRO A 644 6.80 -4.62 43.01
C PRO A 644 5.65 -3.78 42.43
N ARG A 645 4.54 -4.44 42.06
CA ARG A 645 3.31 -3.75 41.64
C ARG A 645 2.88 -2.77 42.73
N GLY A 646 2.54 -1.54 42.30
CA GLY A 646 2.19 -0.44 43.19
C GLY A 646 3.32 0.56 43.40
N ASP A 647 4.60 0.20 43.15
CA ASP A 647 5.70 1.17 43.07
C ASP A 647 5.61 1.94 41.73
N VAL A 648 5.87 3.24 41.76
CA VAL A 648 5.82 4.12 40.57
C VAL A 648 6.87 3.76 39.49
N ARG A 649 7.90 2.97 39.84
CA ARG A 649 8.97 2.51 38.93
C ARG A 649 8.72 1.11 38.37
N HIS A 650 7.63 0.48 38.78
CA HIS A 650 7.24 -0.83 38.30
C HIS A 650 6.95 -0.78 36.79
N ALA A 651 7.60 -1.65 36.03
CA ALA A 651 7.23 -1.89 34.65
C ALA A 651 5.92 -2.69 34.62
N ARG A 652 4.84 -2.10 34.14
CA ARG A 652 3.50 -2.71 34.12
C ARG A 652 3.29 -3.53 32.86
N THR A 653 2.55 -4.62 32.97
CA THR A 653 2.02 -5.31 31.80
C THR A 653 0.76 -4.64 31.27
N PHE A 654 0.39 -4.93 30.04
CA PHE A 654 -0.87 -4.53 29.46
C PHE A 654 -2.07 -5.01 30.31
N ASP A 655 -1.99 -6.20 30.92
CA ASP A 655 -3.04 -6.72 31.82
C ASP A 655 -3.17 -5.90 33.09
N GLU A 656 -2.05 -5.48 33.67
CA GLU A 656 -2.04 -4.62 34.85
C GLU A 656 -2.55 -3.22 34.52
N THR A 657 -2.09 -2.62 33.43
CA THR A 657 -2.57 -1.31 32.97
C THR A 657 -4.06 -1.35 32.61
N GLU A 658 -4.53 -2.41 31.94
CA GLU A 658 -5.94 -2.61 31.65
C GLU A 658 -6.79 -2.74 32.92
N ALA A 659 -6.32 -3.49 33.93
CA ALA A 659 -6.97 -3.59 35.22
C ALA A 659 -7.03 -2.23 35.93
N ASP A 660 -5.91 -1.49 35.97
CA ASP A 660 -5.84 -0.18 36.60
C ASP A 660 -6.81 0.82 35.92
N TRP A 661 -6.95 0.80 34.60
CA TRP A 661 -7.94 1.61 33.88
C TRP A 661 -9.39 1.24 34.20
N ARG A 662 -9.69 -0.06 34.31
CA ARG A 662 -11.03 -0.56 34.64
C ARG A 662 -11.45 -0.18 36.06
N ASP A 663 -10.51 -0.21 37.00
CA ASP A 663 -10.78 0.06 38.41
C ASP A 663 -10.78 1.56 38.75
N LEU A 664 -10.21 2.40 37.88
CA LEU A 664 -10.09 3.84 38.11
C LEU A 664 -11.45 4.55 38.17
N ARG A 665 -11.68 5.30 39.25
CA ARG A 665 -12.86 6.14 39.47
C ARG A 665 -12.51 7.63 39.48
N ILE A 666 -13.47 8.48 39.12
CA ILE A 666 -13.24 9.93 39.03
C ILE A 666 -12.88 10.56 40.37
N GLU A 667 -13.39 10.02 41.48
CA GLU A 667 -13.05 10.45 42.84
C GLU A 667 -11.55 10.31 43.11
N ARG A 668 -10.93 9.23 42.59
CA ARG A 668 -9.49 8.98 42.74
C ARG A 668 -8.66 10.00 41.96
N VAL A 669 -9.11 10.39 40.77
CA VAL A 669 -8.45 11.44 39.97
C VAL A 669 -8.56 12.80 40.66
N ARG A 670 -9.74 13.14 41.20
CA ARG A 670 -9.95 14.37 41.97
C ARG A 670 -9.13 14.42 43.24
N GLU A 671 -9.01 13.29 43.94
CA GLU A 671 -8.15 13.15 45.11
C GLU A 671 -6.68 13.36 44.72
N PHE A 672 -6.21 12.73 43.63
CA PHE A 672 -4.85 12.92 43.13
C PHE A 672 -4.57 14.39 42.80
N HIS A 673 -5.47 15.05 42.06
CA HIS A 673 -5.39 16.48 41.74
C HIS A 673 -5.22 17.33 43.00
N GLY A 674 -6.14 17.19 43.97
CA GLY A 674 -6.13 17.99 45.19
C GLY A 674 -4.94 17.70 46.12
N GLN A 675 -4.40 16.48 46.10
CA GLN A 675 -3.25 16.12 46.93
C GLN A 675 -1.93 16.62 46.34
N PHE A 676 -1.73 16.53 45.02
CA PHE A 676 -0.40 16.67 44.44
C PHE A 676 -0.16 17.94 43.63
N LEU A 677 -1.15 18.46 42.91
CA LEU A 677 -0.91 19.57 41.99
C LEU A 677 -0.72 20.90 42.74
N SER A 678 0.44 21.51 42.54
CA SER A 678 0.75 22.86 43.00
C SER A 678 1.94 23.44 42.23
N ALA A 679 2.22 24.74 42.41
CA ALA A 679 3.43 25.36 41.87
C ALA A 679 4.64 25.28 42.82
N ALA A 680 4.56 24.53 43.93
CA ALA A 680 5.62 24.49 44.95
C ALA A 680 6.97 23.99 44.41
N HIS A 681 6.93 23.00 43.52
CA HIS A 681 8.09 22.41 42.87
C HIS A 681 7.98 22.48 41.35
N ALA A 682 7.59 23.65 40.83
CA ALA A 682 7.35 23.87 39.40
C ALA A 682 8.52 24.57 38.68
N GLN A 683 8.71 24.23 37.41
CA GLN A 683 9.63 24.93 36.50
C GLN A 683 8.89 25.37 35.25
N LEU A 684 8.94 26.67 34.95
CA LEU A 684 8.37 27.26 33.75
C LEU A 684 9.46 27.91 32.90
N ALA A 685 9.44 27.62 31.62
CA ALA A 685 10.17 28.38 30.62
C ALA A 685 9.24 28.92 29.54
N VAL A 686 9.45 30.17 29.14
CA VAL A 686 8.74 30.79 28.01
C VAL A 686 9.76 31.39 27.05
N VAL A 687 9.68 31.01 25.78
CA VAL A 687 10.62 31.41 24.73
C VAL A 687 9.84 31.94 23.53
N GLY A 688 10.24 33.11 23.01
CA GLY A 688 9.67 33.68 21.79
C GLY A 688 9.43 35.18 21.88
N ASP A 689 8.53 35.69 21.06
CA ASP A 689 8.25 37.13 20.99
C ASP A 689 7.30 37.53 22.13
N LEU A 690 7.86 37.94 23.27
CA LEU A 690 7.10 38.22 24.49
C LEU A 690 7.39 39.61 25.06
N ASP A 691 6.38 40.17 25.71
CA ASP A 691 6.50 41.35 26.58
C ASP A 691 6.94 40.88 27.96
N LEU A 692 8.18 41.17 28.35
CA LEU A 692 8.78 40.67 29.59
C LEU A 692 7.98 41.11 30.84
N PRO A 693 7.74 42.41 31.08
CA PRO A 693 6.94 42.85 32.23
C PRO A 693 5.54 42.24 32.28
N ALA A 694 4.81 42.23 31.16
CA ALA A 694 3.45 41.68 31.13
C ALA A 694 3.44 40.16 31.39
N THR A 695 4.44 39.45 30.88
CA THR A 695 4.58 38.00 31.10
C THR A 695 4.94 37.70 32.56
N GLN A 696 5.86 38.45 33.16
CA GLN A 696 6.22 38.28 34.57
C GLN A 696 5.02 38.49 35.50
N GLU A 697 4.22 39.53 35.26
CA GLU A 697 3.01 39.81 36.03
C GLU A 697 1.93 38.73 35.82
N ALA A 698 1.73 38.26 34.58
CA ALA A 698 0.80 37.17 34.29
C ALA A 698 1.18 35.87 35.03
N VAL A 699 2.46 35.49 34.98
CA VAL A 699 2.97 34.29 35.68
C VAL A 699 2.86 34.44 37.20
N LYS A 700 3.21 35.62 37.75
CA LYS A 700 3.09 35.91 39.19
C LYS A 700 1.64 35.83 39.66
N ARG A 701 0.70 36.41 38.90
CA ARG A 701 -0.73 36.37 39.21
C ARG A 701 -1.30 34.96 39.13
N ALA A 702 -0.92 34.21 38.11
CA ALA A 702 -1.37 32.84 37.89
C ALA A 702 -0.87 31.87 38.96
N PHE A 703 0.42 31.90 39.29
CA PHE A 703 1.07 30.82 40.04
C PHE A 703 1.80 31.26 41.31
N GLY A 704 1.88 32.56 41.60
CA GLY A 704 2.68 33.10 42.70
C GLY A 704 2.24 32.66 44.10
N ASN A 705 0.95 32.34 44.26
CA ASN A 705 0.37 31.90 45.53
C ASN A 705 -0.18 30.46 45.49
N TRP A 706 -0.11 29.78 44.35
CA TRP A 706 -0.64 28.41 44.21
C TRP A 706 0.39 27.39 44.71
N ARG A 707 0.30 27.02 46.00
CA ARG A 707 1.21 26.07 46.65
C ARG A 707 0.46 25.09 47.54
N ASN A 708 1.05 23.91 47.75
CA ASN A 708 0.71 22.99 48.82
C ASN A 708 1.99 22.67 49.61
N ASP A 709 1.86 22.28 50.89
CA ASP A 709 3.02 21.97 51.74
C ASP A 709 3.38 20.47 51.72
N ARG A 710 3.00 19.76 50.65
CA ARG A 710 3.32 18.34 50.48
C ARG A 710 4.80 18.21 50.14
N ALA A 711 5.46 17.24 50.78
CA ALA A 711 6.84 16.93 50.47
C ALA A 711 6.97 16.44 49.03
N PHE A 712 7.98 16.95 48.33
CA PHE A 712 8.43 16.42 47.05
C PHE A 712 9.81 15.79 47.23
N ALA A 713 9.96 14.59 46.71
CA ALA A 713 11.25 13.96 46.49
C ALA A 713 11.22 13.34 45.09
N ARG A 714 12.26 13.63 44.28
CA ARG A 714 12.38 13.06 42.94
C ARG A 714 12.37 11.53 43.05
N VAL A 715 11.55 10.87 42.22
CA VAL A 715 11.56 9.42 42.05
C VAL A 715 12.95 8.98 41.57
N PRO A 716 13.70 8.17 42.34
CA PRO A 716 15.02 7.72 41.96
C PRO A 716 14.95 6.61 40.90
N GLN A 717 15.84 6.69 39.91
CA GLN A 717 16.03 5.71 38.85
C GLN A 717 17.47 5.18 38.98
N PRO A 718 17.80 4.45 40.07
CA PRO A 718 19.14 3.92 40.24
C PRO A 718 19.46 2.91 39.15
N TRP A 719 20.75 2.77 38.85
CA TRP A 719 21.20 1.71 37.95
C TRP A 719 20.93 0.35 38.59
N VAL A 720 20.28 -0.53 37.82
CA VAL A 720 20.00 -1.91 38.21
C VAL A 720 20.73 -2.81 37.20
N PRO A 721 21.54 -3.79 37.67
CA PRO A 721 22.11 -4.77 36.78
C PRO A 721 20.99 -5.61 36.16
N VAL A 722 20.97 -5.67 34.82
CA VAL A 722 20.05 -6.52 34.06
C VAL A 722 20.84 -7.65 33.44
N GLU A 723 20.39 -8.88 33.67
CA GLU A 723 21.01 -10.06 33.07
C GLU A 723 20.85 -10.04 31.54
N PRO A 724 21.89 -10.38 30.77
CA PRO A 724 21.80 -10.43 29.32
C PRO A 724 20.78 -11.49 28.90
N VAL A 725 19.96 -11.18 27.90
CA VAL A 725 18.93 -12.11 27.40
C VAL A 725 18.70 -11.91 25.92
N ARG A 726 18.29 -12.99 25.23
CA ARG A 726 17.75 -12.92 23.88
C ARG A 726 16.30 -13.42 23.89
N LEU A 727 15.36 -12.51 23.71
CA LEU A 727 13.93 -12.78 23.61
C LEU A 727 13.52 -12.93 22.14
N LEU A 728 12.69 -13.93 21.85
CA LEU A 728 12.05 -14.13 20.56
C LEU A 728 10.55 -14.26 20.77
N ILE A 729 9.78 -13.26 20.35
CA ILE A 729 8.34 -13.16 20.59
C ILE A 729 7.58 -13.36 19.27
N PRO A 730 6.83 -14.46 19.09
CA PRO A 730 6.03 -14.65 17.89
C PRO A 730 4.83 -13.68 17.88
N THR A 731 4.67 -12.96 16.78
CA THR A 731 3.47 -12.15 16.48
C THR A 731 2.87 -12.61 15.15
N PRO A 732 1.99 -13.63 15.17
CA PRO A 732 1.44 -14.23 13.96
C PRO A 732 0.75 -13.19 13.06
N ASP A 733 0.81 -13.42 11.75
CA ASP A 733 0.12 -12.60 10.73
C ASP A 733 0.61 -11.14 10.61
N LYS A 734 1.79 -10.83 11.15
CA LYS A 734 2.43 -9.53 10.99
C LYS A 734 3.42 -9.52 9.83
N GLN A 735 3.22 -8.58 8.90
CA GLN A 735 4.08 -8.42 7.72
C GLN A 735 5.46 -7.82 8.05
N ASN A 736 5.60 -7.19 9.22
CA ASN A 736 6.85 -6.62 9.72
C ASN A 736 7.23 -7.26 11.06
N ALA A 737 8.52 -7.38 11.28
CA ALA A 737 9.17 -7.74 12.53
C ALA A 737 9.95 -6.54 13.09
N HIS A 738 10.21 -6.57 14.39
CA HIS A 738 10.95 -5.54 15.10
C HIS A 738 12.10 -6.18 15.89
N LEU A 739 13.29 -5.58 15.81
CA LEU A 739 14.45 -5.84 16.66
C LEU A 739 14.59 -4.64 17.59
N SER A 740 14.70 -4.90 18.89
CA SER A 740 15.08 -3.92 19.89
C SER A 740 16.24 -4.46 20.72
N VAL A 741 17.20 -3.62 21.03
CA VAL A 741 18.38 -3.93 21.84
C VAL A 741 18.51 -2.84 22.87
N SER A 742 18.67 -3.22 24.13
CA SER A 742 19.04 -2.28 25.18
C SER A 742 20.29 -2.72 25.93
N LEU A 743 21.01 -1.73 26.43
CA LEU A 743 22.18 -1.88 27.28
C LEU A 743 22.13 -0.83 28.40
N PRO A 744 21.87 -1.23 29.66
CA PRO A 744 21.97 -0.34 30.80
C PRO A 744 23.42 0.11 31.03
N LEU A 745 23.63 1.42 31.08
CA LEU A 745 24.92 2.07 31.26
C LEU A 745 24.98 2.76 32.63
N ALA A 746 25.97 2.37 33.44
CA ALA A 746 26.20 2.94 34.78
C ALA A 746 26.90 4.31 34.71
N LEU A 747 26.36 5.23 33.92
CA LEU A 747 26.92 6.55 33.61
C LEU A 747 25.82 7.59 33.42
N SER A 748 26.20 8.86 33.53
CA SER A 748 25.32 10.03 33.40
C SER A 748 25.91 11.02 32.41
N ASP A 749 25.20 12.13 32.17
CA ASP A 749 25.72 13.25 31.37
C ASP A 749 26.89 14.04 32.04
N ARG A 750 27.32 13.62 33.23
CA ARG A 750 28.48 14.15 33.95
C ARG A 750 29.73 13.28 33.83
N ASP A 751 29.60 12.10 33.24
CA ASP A 751 30.71 11.16 33.08
C ASP A 751 31.79 11.74 32.15
N PRO A 752 33.10 11.54 32.43
CA PRO A 752 34.17 11.96 31.54
C PRO A 752 34.03 11.48 30.09
N ASP A 753 33.41 10.31 29.87
CA ASP A 753 33.20 9.74 28.54
C ASP A 753 31.91 10.24 27.85
N TYR A 754 31.10 11.10 28.49
CA TYR A 754 29.80 11.55 27.96
C TYR A 754 29.88 12.03 26.51
N ALA A 755 30.77 12.99 26.22
CA ALA A 755 30.95 13.53 24.87
C ALA A 755 31.48 12.47 23.89
N ALA A 756 32.45 11.66 24.31
CA ALA A 756 33.07 10.63 23.48
C ALA A 756 32.07 9.53 23.10
N LEU A 757 31.25 9.08 24.04
CA LEU A 757 30.23 8.06 23.82
C LEU A 757 29.03 8.60 23.03
N MET A 758 28.64 9.86 23.23
CA MET A 758 27.66 10.54 22.38
C MET A 758 28.12 10.57 20.92
N MET A 759 29.38 10.93 20.67
CA MET A 759 29.97 10.89 19.33
C MET A 759 30.00 9.46 18.78
N ALA A 760 30.48 8.49 19.56
CA ALA A 760 30.52 7.09 19.16
C ALA A 760 29.14 6.56 18.75
N ASN A 761 28.09 6.88 19.51
CA ASN A 761 26.73 6.49 19.15
C ASN A 761 26.23 7.21 17.88
N HIS A 762 26.55 8.50 17.71
CA HIS A 762 26.19 9.22 16.49
C HIS A 762 26.79 8.56 15.24
N LEU A 763 28.06 8.13 15.31
CA LEU A 763 28.73 7.41 14.22
C LEU A 763 28.20 5.98 14.03
N LEU A 764 27.76 5.33 15.11
CA LEU A 764 27.27 3.96 15.08
C LEU A 764 25.85 3.85 14.50
N GLY A 765 24.90 4.62 15.02
CA GLY A 765 23.49 4.52 14.62
C GLY A 765 22.66 5.80 14.79
N GLY A 766 23.21 6.88 15.34
CA GLY A 766 22.47 8.13 15.59
C GLY A 766 22.48 9.15 14.44
N GLY A 767 23.42 9.03 13.49
CA GLY A 767 23.54 9.91 12.33
C GLY A 767 22.94 9.31 11.06
N GLY A 768 22.53 10.17 10.11
CA GLY A 768 21.97 9.75 8.82
C GLY A 768 22.96 9.05 7.87
N ASP A 769 24.25 9.02 8.22
CA ASP A 769 25.33 8.29 7.52
C ASP A 769 26.06 7.32 8.50
N SER A 770 25.38 6.94 9.57
CA SER A 770 25.93 6.05 10.59
C SER A 770 26.17 4.63 10.06
N ARG A 771 27.03 3.86 10.73
CA ARG A 771 27.43 2.52 10.28
C ARG A 771 26.27 1.54 10.19
N LEU A 772 25.40 1.51 11.19
CA LEU A 772 24.21 0.64 11.19
C LEU A 772 23.27 0.99 10.04
N TRP A 773 23.07 2.29 9.78
CA TRP A 773 22.28 2.78 8.66
C TRP A 773 22.85 2.35 7.31
N ARG A 774 24.14 2.67 7.05
CA ARG A 774 24.84 2.30 5.82
C ARG A 774 24.84 0.78 5.59
N ARG A 775 25.06 0.00 6.65
CA ARG A 775 25.12 -1.47 6.56
C ARG A 775 23.75 -2.07 6.28
N ILE A 776 22.77 -1.84 7.15
CA ILE A 776 21.52 -2.61 7.16
C ILE A 776 20.48 -2.02 6.20
N ARG A 777 20.43 -0.69 6.04
CA ARG A 777 19.48 -0.02 5.14
C ARG A 777 20.05 0.18 3.74
N GLU A 778 21.18 0.88 3.60
CA GLU A 778 21.65 1.31 2.27
C GLU A 778 22.32 0.20 1.48
N LYS A 779 23.22 -0.56 2.11
CA LYS A 779 23.99 -1.60 1.43
C LYS A 779 23.20 -2.90 1.28
N ASP A 780 22.63 -3.40 2.36
CA ASP A 780 22.02 -4.73 2.38
C ASP A 780 20.49 -4.70 2.13
N GLY A 781 19.85 -3.53 2.22
CA GLY A 781 18.42 -3.35 1.91
C GLY A 781 17.48 -4.14 2.84
N LEU A 782 17.90 -4.43 4.07
CA LEU A 782 17.21 -5.36 4.98
C LEU A 782 16.14 -4.69 5.83
N SER A 783 16.30 -3.39 6.12
CA SER A 783 15.45 -2.63 7.01
C SER A 783 15.14 -1.24 6.46
N TYR A 784 13.92 -0.76 6.69
CA TYR A 784 13.54 0.61 6.38
C TYR A 784 14.09 1.59 7.43
N SER A 785 14.11 1.24 8.70
CA SER A 785 14.59 2.11 9.77
C SER A 785 15.47 1.30 10.71
N VAL A 786 16.70 1.75 10.89
CA VAL A 786 17.64 1.22 11.86
C VAL A 786 18.35 2.39 12.52
N TYR A 787 18.47 2.37 13.84
CA TYR A 787 19.14 3.44 14.57
C TYR A 787 19.69 2.95 15.91
N SER A 788 20.53 3.78 16.52
CA SER A 788 20.89 3.67 17.93
C SER A 788 20.89 5.03 18.62
N ALA A 789 20.48 5.05 19.87
CA ALA A 789 20.40 6.25 20.71
C ALA A 789 20.90 5.95 22.12
N ILE A 790 21.27 7.01 22.84
CA ILE A 790 21.50 6.92 24.29
C ILE A 790 20.46 7.80 24.97
N GLN A 791 19.69 7.19 25.86
CA GLN A 791 18.78 7.86 26.78
C GLN A 791 19.59 8.28 28.01
N TRP A 792 20.08 9.52 27.98
CA TRP A 792 20.95 10.06 29.02
C TRP A 792 20.17 10.42 30.28
N ASN A 793 20.61 9.90 31.42
CA ASN A 793 20.13 10.35 32.73
C ASN A 793 21.03 11.49 33.25
N PRO A 794 20.47 12.69 33.52
CA PRO A 794 21.28 13.84 33.92
C PRO A 794 21.47 13.97 35.45
N LEU A 795 20.90 13.08 36.25
CA LEU A 795 20.89 13.16 37.72
C LEU A 795 21.58 11.98 38.39
N GLU A 796 21.46 10.79 37.81
CA GLU A 796 22.04 9.55 38.32
C GLU A 796 22.85 8.85 37.24
N ALA A 797 23.84 8.05 37.66
CA ALA A 797 24.64 7.22 36.76
C ALA A 797 23.85 5.99 36.28
N ASN A 798 22.77 6.24 35.53
CA ASN A 798 21.86 5.23 35.00
C ASN A 798 21.28 5.68 33.66
N SER A 799 22.08 5.61 32.60
CA SER A 799 21.66 5.87 31.22
C SER A 799 21.38 4.56 30.49
N GLU A 800 20.73 4.60 29.34
CA GLU A 800 20.48 3.39 28.54
C GLU A 800 20.88 3.62 27.09
N TRP A 801 21.68 2.71 26.53
CA TRP A 801 21.89 2.66 25.08
C TRP A 801 20.83 1.75 24.46
N VAL A 802 20.15 2.24 23.43
CA VAL A 802 19.13 1.50 22.70
C VAL A 802 19.45 1.43 21.22
N ALA A 803 19.10 0.34 20.57
CA ALA A 803 19.10 0.24 19.12
C ALA A 803 17.87 -0.53 18.65
N ALA A 804 17.34 -0.13 17.49
CA ALA A 804 16.15 -0.76 16.94
C ALA A 804 16.23 -0.90 15.42
N ALA A 805 15.53 -1.89 14.88
CA ALA A 805 15.34 -2.07 13.44
C ALA A 805 13.97 -2.67 13.11
N ILE A 806 13.35 -2.20 12.02
CA ILE A 806 12.09 -2.77 11.47
C ILE A 806 12.39 -3.47 10.14
N PHE A 807 11.96 -4.72 9.99
CA PHE A 807 12.31 -5.55 8.82
C PHE A 807 11.22 -6.58 8.49
N ALA A 808 11.25 -7.14 7.28
CA ALA A 808 10.35 -8.23 6.92
C ALA A 808 10.76 -9.53 7.67
N PRO A 809 9.85 -10.31 8.27
CA PRO A 809 10.20 -11.41 9.17
C PRO A 809 11.20 -12.44 8.59
N GLN A 810 11.15 -12.70 7.29
CA GLN A 810 12.10 -13.59 6.60
C GLN A 810 13.55 -13.10 6.58
N ASN A 811 13.79 -11.80 6.84
CA ASN A 811 15.12 -11.21 6.90
C ASN A 811 15.72 -11.23 8.32
N ARG A 812 15.04 -11.80 9.32
CA ARG A 812 15.48 -11.81 10.73
C ARG A 812 16.96 -12.15 10.88
N ASP A 813 17.36 -13.33 10.41
CA ASP A 813 18.71 -13.83 10.63
C ASP A 813 19.76 -12.93 9.96
N LYS A 814 19.43 -12.33 8.81
CA LYS A 814 20.30 -11.38 8.10
C LYS A 814 20.44 -10.06 8.86
N VAL A 815 19.35 -9.53 9.41
CA VAL A 815 19.36 -8.28 10.19
C VAL A 815 20.15 -8.48 11.49
N GLU A 816 19.88 -9.55 12.24
CA GLU A 816 20.63 -9.88 13.45
C GLU A 816 22.12 -10.09 13.16
N GLN A 817 22.43 -10.80 12.08
CA GLN A 817 23.82 -10.99 11.65
C GLN A 817 24.49 -9.67 11.30
N ALA A 818 23.89 -8.84 10.43
CA ALA A 818 24.45 -7.58 9.99
C ALA A 818 24.63 -6.59 11.16
N PHE A 819 23.66 -6.54 12.08
CA PHE A 819 23.77 -5.76 13.31
C PHE A 819 24.96 -6.22 14.16
N ARG A 820 25.04 -7.52 14.45
CA ARG A 820 26.14 -8.09 15.25
C ARG A 820 27.51 -7.85 14.61
N GLU A 821 27.63 -8.09 13.30
CA GLU A 821 28.88 -7.89 12.56
C GLU A 821 29.33 -6.42 12.61
N GLU A 822 28.42 -5.47 12.43
CA GLU A 822 28.77 -4.06 12.42
C GLU A 822 29.14 -3.55 13.82
N ILE A 823 28.47 -4.04 14.88
CA ILE A 823 28.85 -3.79 16.27
C ILE A 823 30.24 -4.35 16.56
N GLN A 824 30.51 -5.60 16.19
CA GLN A 824 31.81 -6.24 16.39
C GLN A 824 32.92 -5.52 15.61
N ARG A 825 32.63 -5.09 14.38
CA ARG A 825 33.55 -4.33 13.56
C ARG A 825 33.85 -2.96 14.16
N ALA A 826 32.85 -2.24 14.63
CA ALA A 826 33.04 -0.96 15.33
C ALA A 826 33.91 -1.14 16.59
N LEU A 827 33.72 -2.21 17.35
CA LEU A 827 34.53 -2.50 18.54
C LEU A 827 35.97 -2.92 18.20
N LYS A 828 36.16 -3.76 17.18
CA LYS A 828 37.47 -4.28 16.78
C LYS A 828 38.29 -3.21 16.05
N GLU A 829 37.77 -2.67 14.96
CA GLU A 829 38.48 -1.76 14.06
C GLU A 829 38.40 -0.30 14.51
N GLY A 830 37.36 0.07 15.27
CA GLY A 830 37.06 1.46 15.59
C GLY A 830 36.47 2.23 14.40
N PHE A 831 36.18 3.51 14.64
CA PHE A 831 35.84 4.50 13.62
C PHE A 831 37.09 5.01 12.91
N THR A 832 36.89 5.63 11.75
CA THR A 832 37.93 6.30 10.96
C THR A 832 37.99 7.80 11.26
N ALA A 833 39.10 8.46 10.90
CA ALA A 833 39.25 9.91 11.05
C ALA A 833 38.20 10.69 10.24
N ALA A 834 37.88 10.22 9.03
CA ALA A 834 36.86 10.84 8.18
C ALA A 834 35.46 10.73 8.80
N GLU A 835 35.12 9.58 9.40
CA GLU A 835 33.86 9.40 10.13
C GLU A 835 33.78 10.38 11.31
N LEU A 836 34.85 10.51 12.10
CA LEU A 836 34.89 11.46 13.22
C LEU A 836 34.70 12.91 12.76
N GLU A 837 35.43 13.35 11.74
CA GLU A 837 35.36 14.71 11.22
C GLU A 837 33.95 15.05 10.72
N ALA A 838 33.32 14.11 10.00
CA ALA A 838 31.94 14.24 9.56
C ALA A 838 30.96 14.27 10.75
N GLY A 839 31.16 13.39 11.73
CA GLY A 839 30.35 13.31 12.95
C GLY A 839 30.44 14.58 13.80
N GLN A 840 31.62 15.17 13.95
CA GLN A 840 31.83 16.44 14.66
C GLN A 840 31.01 17.55 14.02
N ARG A 841 31.14 17.73 12.69
CA ARG A 841 30.34 18.72 11.96
C ARG A 841 28.83 18.47 12.11
N GLY A 842 28.40 17.23 11.87
CA GLY A 842 26.99 16.84 11.89
C GLY A 842 26.35 17.00 13.26
N LEU A 843 26.96 16.45 14.30
CA LEU A 843 26.42 16.48 15.66
C LEU A 843 26.42 17.90 16.24
N LEU A 844 27.47 18.69 16.02
CA LEU A 844 27.51 20.09 16.49
C LEU A 844 26.44 20.93 15.79
N SER A 845 26.28 20.77 14.47
CA SER A 845 25.21 21.44 13.72
C SER A 845 23.82 21.02 14.21
N PHE A 846 23.61 19.74 14.50
CA PHE A 846 22.33 19.26 15.03
C PHE A 846 22.01 19.86 16.40
N ARG A 847 23.01 19.97 17.28
CA ARG A 847 22.85 20.59 18.61
C ARG A 847 22.57 22.09 18.51
N GLN A 848 23.25 22.81 17.62
CA GLN A 848 22.97 24.22 17.33
C GLN A 848 21.55 24.41 16.79
N LEU A 849 21.13 23.58 15.84
CA LEU A 849 19.77 23.59 15.31
C LEU A 849 18.73 23.34 16.40
N GLY A 850 19.01 22.40 17.32
CA GLY A 850 18.14 22.12 18.46
C GLY A 850 17.89 23.34 19.35
N ARG A 851 18.94 24.14 19.61
CA ARG A 851 18.83 25.40 20.38
C ARG A 851 18.14 26.53 19.61
N ALA A 852 18.09 26.44 18.28
CA ALA A 852 17.32 27.37 17.46
C ALA A 852 15.81 27.08 17.44
N GLN A 853 15.35 25.96 18.02
CA GLN A 853 13.93 25.62 18.11
C GLN A 853 13.31 26.10 19.44
N ASP A 854 12.41 27.06 19.37
CA ASP A 854 11.82 27.74 20.55
C ASP A 854 11.22 26.77 21.58
N ALA A 855 10.48 25.74 21.13
CA ALA A 855 9.88 24.75 22.01
C ALA A 855 10.91 23.84 22.70
N ARG A 856 11.96 23.42 21.97
CA ARG A 856 13.07 22.65 22.56
C ARG A 856 13.84 23.49 23.56
N LEU A 857 14.00 24.78 23.27
CA LEU A 857 14.70 25.71 24.15
C LEU A 857 13.90 25.97 25.44
N ALA A 858 12.57 26.10 25.35
CA ALA A 858 11.70 26.18 26.52
C ALA A 858 11.80 24.91 27.38
N ALA A 859 11.63 23.72 26.78
CA ALA A 859 11.76 22.46 27.51
C ALA A 859 13.14 22.29 28.16
N ALA A 860 14.22 22.63 27.44
CA ALA A 860 15.59 22.59 27.96
C ALA A 860 15.80 23.56 29.14
N TRP A 861 15.25 24.79 29.07
CA TRP A 861 15.29 25.71 30.20
C TRP A 861 14.52 25.20 31.42
N ALA A 862 13.31 24.67 31.23
CA ALA A 862 12.52 24.11 32.34
C ALA A 862 13.27 22.94 33.01
N ALA A 863 13.93 22.08 32.23
CA ALA A 863 14.79 21.01 32.76
C ALA A 863 16.03 21.56 33.48
N ASN A 864 16.71 22.57 32.91
CA ASN A 864 17.90 23.19 33.49
C ASN A 864 17.60 23.88 34.84
N LEU A 865 16.46 24.57 34.97
CA LEU A 865 16.00 25.12 36.23
C LEU A 865 15.92 24.04 37.32
N PHE A 866 15.29 22.90 37.01
CA PHE A 866 15.18 21.79 37.95
C PHE A 866 16.55 21.24 38.37
N MET A 867 17.47 21.12 37.41
CA MET A 867 18.82 20.59 37.65
C MET A 867 19.78 21.60 38.29
N GLY A 868 19.39 22.87 38.44
CA GLY A 868 20.29 23.95 38.85
C GLY A 868 21.41 24.21 37.85
N ARG A 869 21.13 24.07 36.55
CA ARG A 869 22.08 24.24 35.44
C ARG A 869 21.71 25.44 34.56
N ASP A 870 22.63 25.84 33.69
CA ASP A 870 22.43 26.78 32.59
C ASP A 870 23.05 26.23 31.29
N PHE A 871 23.05 27.01 30.20
CA PHE A 871 23.54 26.54 28.91
C PHE A 871 25.07 26.45 28.84
N SER A 872 25.82 26.91 29.85
CA SER A 872 27.27 26.70 29.91
C SER A 872 27.67 25.22 29.88
N VAL A 873 26.83 24.33 30.42
CA VAL A 873 27.03 22.88 30.33
C VAL A 873 26.93 22.41 28.88
N SER A 874 25.97 22.94 28.12
CA SER A 874 25.86 22.63 26.69
C SER A 874 27.05 23.17 25.91
N ALA A 875 27.57 24.35 26.25
CA ALA A 875 28.77 24.93 25.63
C ALA A 875 30.00 24.05 25.86
N LYS A 876 30.20 23.59 27.11
CA LYS A 876 31.31 22.69 27.46
C LYS A 876 31.25 21.38 26.68
N VAL A 877 30.06 20.81 26.50
CA VAL A 877 29.89 19.58 25.71
C VAL A 877 30.16 19.85 24.22
N ASP A 878 29.74 20.99 23.68
CA ASP A 878 30.05 21.37 22.28
C ASP A 878 31.56 21.52 22.08
N GLU A 879 32.27 22.15 23.02
CA GLU A 879 33.73 22.26 23.00
C GLU A 879 34.40 20.89 23.06
N GLN A 880 33.98 20.03 24.01
CA GLN A 880 34.50 18.67 24.16
C GLN A 880 34.31 17.87 22.87
N LEU A 881 33.11 17.89 22.28
CA LEU A 881 32.82 17.19 21.02
C LEU A 881 33.73 17.66 19.87
N GLY A 882 33.98 18.98 19.78
CA GLY A 882 34.86 19.55 18.76
C GLY A 882 36.35 19.20 18.94
N GLN A 883 36.77 18.88 20.17
CA GLN A 883 38.15 18.54 20.50
C GLN A 883 38.41 17.02 20.61
N LEU A 884 37.37 16.18 20.48
CA LEU A 884 37.52 14.73 20.56
C LEU A 884 38.51 14.19 19.55
N THR A 885 39.39 13.32 20.02
CA THR A 885 40.28 12.51 19.18
C THR A 885 39.64 11.18 18.82
N LEU A 886 40.09 10.58 17.72
CA LEU A 886 39.61 9.26 17.28
C LEU A 886 39.86 8.17 18.34
N GLU A 887 40.99 8.26 19.02
CA GLU A 887 41.34 7.33 20.10
C GLU A 887 40.33 7.42 21.26
N GLN A 888 39.99 8.62 21.72
CA GLN A 888 39.02 8.81 22.80
C GLN A 888 37.64 8.24 22.44
N VAL A 889 37.16 8.48 21.22
CA VAL A 889 35.86 7.96 20.76
C VAL A 889 35.86 6.43 20.70
N ASN A 890 36.92 5.84 20.14
CA ASN A 890 37.05 4.38 20.05
C ASN A 890 37.23 3.71 21.42
N GLN A 891 37.97 4.33 22.34
CA GLN A 891 38.12 3.84 23.70
C GLN A 891 36.80 3.91 24.48
N ALA A 892 36.06 5.01 24.38
CA ALA A 892 34.75 5.15 25.01
C ALA A 892 33.75 4.11 24.48
N LEU A 893 33.71 3.89 23.15
CA LEU A 893 32.90 2.82 22.55
C LEU A 893 33.26 1.45 23.15
N ARG A 894 34.54 1.07 23.14
CA ARG A 894 35.00 -0.25 23.64
C ARG A 894 34.77 -0.44 25.14
N ARG A 895 34.84 0.64 25.91
CA ARG A 895 34.63 0.61 27.36
C ARG A 895 33.17 0.34 27.71
N HIS A 896 32.25 1.03 27.02
CA HIS A 896 30.85 1.09 27.42
C HIS A 896 29.92 0.21 26.60
N LEU A 897 30.20 -0.01 25.30
CA LEU A 897 29.38 -0.88 24.47
C LEU A 897 29.88 -2.33 24.59
N GLN A 898 29.21 -3.11 25.46
CA GLN A 898 29.56 -4.48 25.82
C GLN A 898 28.49 -5.45 25.26
N PRO A 899 28.70 -6.08 24.08
CA PRO A 899 27.66 -6.86 23.41
C PRO A 899 27.21 -8.11 24.17
N ASP A 900 28.09 -8.65 25.01
CA ASP A 900 27.80 -9.75 25.93
C ASP A 900 26.79 -9.38 27.02
N ARG A 901 26.53 -8.07 27.19
CA ARG A 901 25.54 -7.53 28.14
C ARG A 901 24.24 -7.04 27.49
N PHE A 902 24.06 -7.26 26.20
CA PHE A 902 22.85 -6.84 25.52
C PHE A 902 21.61 -7.61 26.00
N VAL A 903 20.53 -6.86 26.19
CA VAL A 903 19.16 -7.37 26.26
C VAL A 903 18.59 -7.21 24.86
N ILE A 904 18.52 -8.32 24.11
CA ILE A 904 18.09 -8.35 22.71
C ILE A 904 16.70 -8.92 22.63
N GLY A 905 15.82 -8.26 21.90
CA GLY A 905 14.47 -8.68 21.65
C GLY A 905 14.16 -8.69 20.16
N VAL A 906 13.50 -9.74 19.69
CA VAL A 906 12.99 -9.81 18.32
C VAL A 906 11.54 -10.28 18.32
N ALA A 907 10.65 -9.52 17.71
CA ALA A 907 9.23 -9.85 17.59
C ALA A 907 8.75 -9.84 16.13
N GLY A 908 7.98 -10.84 15.71
CA GLY A 908 7.51 -10.96 14.31
C GLY A 908 6.83 -12.30 13.99
N ASP A 909 6.29 -12.43 12.78
CA ASP A 909 5.76 -13.70 12.27
C ASP A 909 6.88 -14.60 11.74
N PHE A 910 7.39 -15.49 12.59
CA PHE A 910 8.49 -16.40 12.25
C PHE A 910 8.05 -17.82 11.91
N GLN A 911 6.75 -18.06 11.70
CA GLN A 911 6.32 -19.37 11.23
C GLN A 911 6.85 -19.59 9.81
N ALA A 912 7.39 -20.78 9.55
CA ALA A 912 7.84 -21.16 8.22
C ALA A 912 6.62 -21.18 7.29
N LYS A 913 6.41 -20.10 6.53
CA LYS A 913 5.47 -20.13 5.41
C LYS A 913 6.04 -21.16 4.44
N SER A 914 5.39 -22.32 4.35
CA SER A 914 5.62 -23.23 3.23
C SER A 914 5.53 -22.39 1.97
N PRO A 915 6.50 -22.46 1.04
CA PRO A 915 6.46 -21.64 -0.15
C PRO A 915 5.09 -21.83 -0.79
N ALA A 916 4.34 -20.74 -0.92
CA ALA A 916 3.05 -20.74 -1.60
C ALA A 916 3.29 -21.36 -2.99
N ARG A 917 2.71 -22.54 -3.19
CA ARG A 917 2.79 -23.29 -4.45
C ARG A 917 1.89 -22.68 -5.49
#